data_AF-A0A922YP72-F1
#
_entry.id   AF-A0A922YP72-F1
#
_cell.length_a   1.000
_cell.length_b   1.000
_cell.length_c   1.000
_cell.angle_alpha   90.00
_cell.angle_beta   90.00
_cell.angle_gamma   90.00
#
_symmetry.space_group_name_H-M   'P 1'
#
loop_
_entity.id
_entity.type
_entity.pdbx_description
1 polymer ?
#
loop_
_entity_poly.entity_id
_entity_poly.type
_entity_poly.pdbx_seq_one_letter_code
_entity_poly.pdbx_strand_id
1 'polypeptide(L)'
;MNLRFDFSIRDLYDQSKLEKLHSIFLLFCNSSSINTSSDIFQKKILEQAVYLEDFMALLFLNEKEVLTHRKTISKISCISWVRKNFIQKRVLTKYKQTIIKNSPLNPFDSLDEYECAKQIFDWLENVEEFAEKIEQAELFCAYQVQLFEKKNDQTTLFWKSEPVNSLDLLKDFTFTHHQVESLVLEKSPLEYTLKNDLPSVEYEINQASYCIHCHPQKKDSCRTGLKSSSGDVKENSLGAKLEGCPLDQKISEMNLLFSKGHFIAALAIAMIDNPLIAGTGHRICVDCKQACIFQKQTQVDVPGIETQILESVLNLPYGPEIYSLLTRWNPLNIENPLPKAATGNKVLVVGTGPAGFTLAHYLLREGITVVAIDTAKIEPLENGWIDIFSDDFKVMYSWNSMQKSMYQRIPQGFGGVCEYGITSRWNKNYLDLIRIILQRNSSFLLIGGIRFGGALGFEKAFSLGFDHVALCLGAGLSKGLKPDWMKIAGVHFATDFLMTLHLGAAYHLQSLFQFKLELPIVVLGGGLTAVDCAVEARSFYVQQVLKFKHRYDALKISLSDHEIRQDWTAQENELADTYLAHACEIDKVDVQQNLEKIHSLIDQWGGVTLLYRKDIIQSPAYRINVEELKAALNEGIKVIYDEELADIHSDEKGCIAQIQTTERTLACKTLLLGTGLKPNVSIAHDEDCLIIENSYLKTMDDGDLDNPLLNVKNAKFQNKISCFGDLNSRYHGSVVKAMASAKKGYPYILDSLKQNAFQDSNLLENGNFLTQWKNLTEIYVQKIVRFDHWLEVTIHASLQAQAYRPGFIYKLNRYFINNKAEKTPYSEGVALSPLKVDGRTLTFLIHQAGASSYSMNNLRVHEQVSLTGPSGDLFELYENQNVVLVALPQTLSTLVMYREQLILKNCKVFLVVYIQSEHDQTVFDTFKINYIPSAIEGKDYTLCSLDKLKDTLKDISEKVKDVIQWKIHGSNDLNTLVMDELKKISRSSNKLTVDYSVFNPVQCMSKGICSRCVYYKEGSDQPIYACMCYQQKKDIHQSSDAIILRDHSHGPLNKLDYTYVKYIGSRRT
;
A
#
# COMPACT_ATOMS: atom_id res chain seq x y z
N MET A 1 2.88 -26.22 25.22
CA MET A 1 1.53 -26.70 24.87
C MET A 1 1.70 -27.89 23.93
N ASN A 2 1.04 -29.00 24.21
CA ASN A 2 1.24 -30.25 23.49
C ASN A 2 0.16 -30.42 22.41
N LEU A 3 0.61 -30.53 21.17
CA LEU A 3 -0.14 -31.03 20.02
C LEU A 3 -0.19 -32.57 20.09
N ARG A 4 -0.92 -33.23 19.18
CA ARG A 4 -0.81 -34.69 19.06
C ARG A 4 0.60 -35.12 18.63
N PHE A 5 0.86 -36.42 18.80
CA PHE A 5 2.12 -37.08 18.43
C PHE A 5 3.35 -36.51 19.16
N ASP A 6 3.15 -35.94 20.35
CA ASP A 6 4.17 -35.32 21.21
C ASP A 6 4.93 -34.17 20.54
N PHE A 7 4.22 -33.38 19.72
CA PHE A 7 4.75 -32.14 19.15
C PHE A 7 4.35 -30.93 19.99
N SER A 8 5.18 -29.91 19.98
CA SER A 8 4.83 -28.55 20.37
C SER A 8 4.82 -27.62 19.15
N ILE A 9 4.26 -26.42 19.29
CA ILE A 9 4.35 -25.40 18.23
C ILE A 9 5.82 -25.07 17.89
N ARG A 10 6.73 -25.12 18.87
CA ARG A 10 8.17 -24.88 18.64
C ARG A 10 8.79 -25.96 17.77
N ASP A 11 8.40 -27.23 17.96
CA ASP A 11 8.88 -28.35 17.13
C ASP A 11 8.51 -28.16 15.65
N LEU A 12 7.40 -27.46 15.33
CA LEU A 12 6.97 -27.21 13.95
C LEU A 12 7.83 -26.22 13.16
N TYR A 13 8.90 -25.69 13.78
CA TYR A 13 9.89 -24.80 13.15
C TYR A 13 11.28 -25.43 13.11
N ASP A 14 11.45 -26.63 13.67
CA ASP A 14 12.67 -27.43 13.55
C ASP A 14 12.59 -28.38 12.34
N GLN A 15 13.63 -28.40 11.52
CA GLN A 15 13.64 -29.18 10.29
C GLN A 15 13.56 -30.69 10.55
N SER A 16 14.30 -31.22 11.54
CA SER A 16 14.30 -32.65 11.86
C SER A 16 12.94 -33.11 12.40
N LYS A 17 12.25 -32.23 13.12
CA LYS A 17 10.89 -32.46 13.61
C LYS A 17 9.86 -32.42 12.48
N LEU A 18 10.00 -31.53 11.50
CA LEU A 18 9.15 -31.52 10.30
C LEU A 18 9.34 -32.78 9.44
N GLU A 19 10.56 -33.30 9.31
CA GLU A 19 10.83 -34.58 8.64
C GLU A 19 10.16 -35.76 9.38
N LYS A 20 10.23 -35.75 10.72
CA LYS A 20 9.49 -36.72 11.56
C LYS A 20 7.97 -36.59 11.34
N LEU A 21 7.44 -35.38 11.34
CA LEU A 21 6.01 -35.12 11.11
C LEU A 21 5.57 -35.63 9.73
N HIS A 22 6.36 -35.36 8.70
CA HIS A 22 6.10 -35.84 7.35
C HIS A 22 6.09 -37.37 7.29
N SER A 23 7.04 -38.04 7.96
CA SER A 23 7.08 -39.50 8.04
C SER A 23 5.86 -40.08 8.74
N ILE A 24 5.38 -39.44 9.82
CA ILE A 24 4.14 -39.82 10.51
C ILE A 24 2.93 -39.65 9.59
N PHE A 25 2.86 -38.57 8.82
CA PHE A 25 1.79 -38.37 7.83
C PHE A 25 1.81 -39.44 6.74
N LEU A 26 2.99 -39.81 6.20
CA LEU A 26 3.09 -40.89 5.22
C LEU A 26 2.63 -42.24 5.80
N LEU A 27 2.92 -42.52 7.08
CA LEU A 27 2.39 -43.70 7.78
C LEU A 27 0.87 -43.62 7.95
N PHE A 28 0.33 -42.44 8.24
CA PHE A 28 -1.10 -42.18 8.33
C PHE A 28 -1.82 -42.46 7.00
N CYS A 29 -1.19 -42.17 5.86
CA CYS A 29 -1.72 -42.48 4.53
C CYS A 29 -1.60 -43.97 4.12
N ASN A 30 -0.65 -44.73 4.69
CA ASN A 30 -0.27 -46.08 4.22
C ASN A 30 -1.15 -47.24 4.73
N SER A 31 -2.44 -47.00 4.94
CA SER A 31 -3.45 -48.07 4.96
C SER A 31 -3.90 -48.49 3.54
N SER A 32 -3.30 -47.98 2.45
CA SER A 32 -3.29 -48.61 1.11
C SER A 32 -2.17 -48.07 0.19
N SER A 33 -1.42 -48.98 -0.47
CA SER A 33 -0.21 -48.73 -1.28
C SER A 33 -0.40 -47.94 -2.58
N ILE A 34 0.62 -47.17 -3.01
CA ILE A 34 0.58 -46.31 -4.24
C ILE A 34 1.73 -46.64 -5.22
N ASN A 35 1.37 -46.89 -6.48
CA ASN A 35 2.25 -47.02 -7.66
C ASN A 35 1.95 -45.92 -8.72
N THR A 36 2.94 -45.53 -9.53
CA THR A 36 3.03 -44.22 -10.24
C THR A 36 2.63 -44.22 -11.73
N SER A 37 1.61 -43.42 -12.11
CA SER A 37 1.38 -42.88 -13.48
C SER A 37 0.62 -41.53 -13.40
N SER A 38 0.61 -40.72 -14.47
CA SER A 38 0.23 -39.29 -14.45
C SER A 38 -1.27 -38.99 -14.30
N ASP A 39 -2.19 -39.74 -14.92
CA ASP A 39 -3.64 -39.57 -14.68
C ASP A 39 -4.07 -40.13 -13.31
N ILE A 40 -3.28 -41.07 -12.77
CA ILE A 40 -3.44 -41.59 -11.41
C ILE A 40 -2.99 -40.56 -10.37
N PHE A 41 -2.05 -39.67 -10.71
CA PHE A 41 -1.48 -38.67 -9.80
C PHE A 41 -2.50 -37.62 -9.33
N GLN A 42 -3.33 -37.09 -10.23
CA GLN A 42 -4.30 -36.04 -9.89
C GLN A 42 -5.49 -36.57 -9.07
N LYS A 43 -5.88 -37.83 -9.29
CA LYS A 43 -6.85 -38.50 -8.40
C LYS A 43 -6.24 -38.75 -7.01
N LYS A 44 -4.95 -39.12 -6.97
CA LYS A 44 -4.22 -39.38 -5.73
C LYS A 44 -3.96 -38.12 -4.90
N ILE A 45 -3.67 -36.97 -5.49
CA ILE A 45 -3.46 -35.74 -4.72
C ILE A 45 -4.74 -35.29 -4.00
N LEU A 46 -5.91 -35.46 -4.63
CA LEU A 46 -7.21 -35.17 -4.02
C LEU A 46 -7.55 -36.15 -2.90
N GLU A 47 -7.26 -37.44 -3.08
CA GLU A 47 -7.43 -38.46 -2.03
C GLU A 47 -6.49 -38.17 -0.84
N GLN A 48 -5.21 -37.88 -1.10
CA GLN A 48 -4.24 -37.48 -0.08
C GLN A 48 -4.62 -36.18 0.64
N ALA A 49 -5.24 -35.23 -0.06
CA ALA A 49 -5.69 -33.98 0.53
C ALA A 49 -6.75 -34.20 1.62
N VAL A 50 -7.66 -35.15 1.44
CA VAL A 50 -8.65 -35.53 2.46
C VAL A 50 -7.96 -36.11 3.69
N TYR A 51 -7.01 -37.03 3.51
CA TYR A 51 -6.20 -37.56 4.61
C TYR A 51 -5.40 -36.48 5.33
N LEU A 52 -4.87 -35.49 4.61
CA LEU A 52 -4.15 -34.36 5.20
C LEU A 52 -5.07 -33.55 6.12
N GLU A 53 -6.32 -33.30 5.73
CA GLU A 53 -7.24 -32.57 6.61
C GLU A 53 -7.54 -33.33 7.90
N ASP A 54 -7.83 -34.64 7.82
CA ASP A 54 -8.05 -35.46 9.02
C ASP A 54 -6.80 -35.50 9.91
N PHE A 55 -5.62 -35.63 9.29
CA PHE A 55 -4.34 -35.59 10.00
C PHE A 55 -4.11 -34.24 10.69
N MET A 56 -4.39 -33.12 10.02
CA MET A 56 -4.24 -31.77 10.57
C MET A 56 -5.22 -31.51 11.71
N ALA A 57 -6.46 -31.98 11.55
CA ALA A 57 -7.47 -31.90 12.61
C ALA A 57 -7.01 -32.67 13.86
N LEU A 58 -6.46 -33.87 13.69
CA LEU A 58 -5.85 -34.64 14.78
C LEU A 58 -4.65 -33.91 15.39
N LEU A 59 -3.70 -33.45 14.56
CA LEU A 59 -2.48 -32.78 15.02
C LEU A 59 -2.78 -31.60 15.95
N PHE A 60 -3.73 -30.74 15.56
CA PHE A 60 -4.08 -29.52 16.27
C PHE A 60 -5.24 -29.67 17.27
N LEU A 61 -5.80 -30.87 17.43
CA LEU A 61 -6.93 -31.16 18.33
C LEU A 61 -8.23 -30.41 17.95
N ASN A 62 -8.50 -30.33 16.63
CA ASN A 62 -9.62 -29.59 16.04
C ASN A 62 -10.67 -30.52 15.39
N GLU A 63 -10.68 -31.81 15.72
CA GLU A 63 -11.54 -32.81 15.06
C GLU A 63 -13.03 -32.43 15.17
N LYS A 64 -13.46 -31.89 16.31
CA LYS A 64 -14.84 -31.47 16.54
C LYS A 64 -15.23 -30.27 15.69
N GLU A 65 -14.37 -29.26 15.61
CA GLU A 65 -14.58 -28.03 14.85
C GLU A 65 -14.62 -28.32 13.35
N VAL A 66 -13.70 -29.16 12.86
CA VAL A 66 -13.67 -29.61 11.45
C VAL A 66 -14.91 -30.42 11.12
N LEU A 67 -15.33 -31.37 11.97
CA LEU A 67 -16.56 -32.14 11.75
C LEU A 67 -17.82 -31.25 11.77
N THR A 68 -17.85 -30.24 12.63
CA THR A 68 -18.97 -29.28 12.70
C THR A 68 -19.03 -28.44 11.43
N HIS A 69 -17.90 -27.92 10.97
CA HIS A 69 -17.82 -27.20 9.69
C HIS A 69 -18.23 -28.09 8.51
N ARG A 70 -17.71 -29.32 8.42
CA ARG A 70 -18.09 -30.28 7.37
C ARG A 70 -19.60 -30.53 7.34
N LYS A 71 -20.25 -30.68 8.50
CA LYS A 71 -21.71 -30.84 8.59
C LYS A 71 -22.44 -29.62 8.04
N THR A 72 -22.04 -28.41 8.43
CA THR A 72 -22.63 -27.17 7.90
C THR A 72 -22.47 -27.08 6.39
N ILE A 73 -21.27 -27.34 5.87
CA ILE A 73 -21.00 -27.30 4.43
C ILE A 73 -21.81 -28.36 3.70
N SER A 74 -21.88 -29.59 4.22
CA SER A 74 -22.65 -30.69 3.63
C SER A 74 -24.14 -30.39 3.50
N LYS A 75 -24.74 -29.65 4.45
CA LYS A 75 -26.14 -29.21 4.33
C LYS A 75 -26.33 -28.29 3.13
N ILE A 76 -25.44 -27.31 2.97
CA ILE A 76 -25.47 -26.35 1.86
C ILE A 76 -25.18 -27.05 0.52
N SER A 77 -24.30 -28.04 0.51
CA SER A 77 -24.01 -28.87 -0.67
C SER A 77 -25.23 -29.69 -1.11
N CYS A 78 -26.04 -30.19 -0.18
CA CYS A 78 -27.33 -30.86 -0.48
C CYS A 78 -28.29 -29.90 -1.17
N ILE A 79 -28.48 -28.69 -0.61
CA ILE A 79 -29.31 -27.64 -1.21
C ILE A 79 -28.82 -27.32 -2.64
N SER A 80 -27.52 -27.12 -2.80
CA SER A 80 -26.89 -26.85 -4.10
C SER A 80 -27.12 -27.97 -5.12
N TRP A 81 -27.05 -29.23 -4.69
CA TRP A 81 -27.27 -30.38 -5.56
C TRP A 81 -28.73 -30.43 -6.06
N VAL A 82 -29.70 -30.24 -5.16
CA VAL A 82 -31.13 -30.24 -5.50
C VAL A 82 -31.46 -29.07 -6.41
N ARG A 83 -30.98 -27.87 -6.09
CA ARG A 83 -31.09 -26.70 -6.97
C ARG A 83 -30.62 -27.01 -8.38
N LYS A 84 -29.46 -27.63 -8.54
CA LYS A 84 -28.87 -27.93 -9.86
C LYS A 84 -29.62 -29.05 -10.60
N ASN A 85 -29.83 -30.19 -9.95
CA ASN A 85 -30.29 -31.40 -10.62
C ASN A 85 -31.83 -31.51 -10.67
N PHE A 86 -32.52 -31.05 -9.63
CA PHE A 86 -33.97 -31.05 -9.59
C PHE A 86 -34.53 -29.73 -10.16
N ILE A 87 -34.21 -28.59 -9.54
CA ILE A 87 -34.85 -27.32 -9.91
C ILE A 87 -34.41 -26.88 -11.32
N GLN A 88 -33.10 -26.67 -11.54
CA GLN A 88 -32.61 -26.07 -12.78
C GLN A 88 -32.72 -27.02 -13.99
N LYS A 89 -32.35 -28.30 -13.83
CA LYS A 89 -32.35 -29.26 -14.96
C LYS A 89 -33.71 -29.89 -15.23
N ARG A 90 -34.54 -30.13 -14.21
CA ARG A 90 -35.82 -30.85 -14.34
C ARG A 90 -37.01 -29.90 -14.27
N VAL A 91 -37.17 -29.14 -13.19
CA VAL A 91 -38.31 -28.22 -13.00
C VAL A 91 -38.32 -27.10 -14.02
N LEU A 92 -37.25 -26.31 -14.14
CA LEU A 92 -37.20 -25.18 -15.07
C LEU A 92 -37.27 -25.59 -16.54
N THR A 93 -36.87 -26.83 -16.86
CA THR A 93 -37.04 -27.39 -18.20
C THR A 93 -38.50 -27.78 -18.45
N LYS A 94 -39.17 -28.45 -17.49
CA LYS A 94 -40.58 -28.87 -17.59
C LYS A 94 -41.55 -27.68 -17.63
N TYR A 95 -41.30 -26.62 -16.86
CA TYR A 95 -42.21 -25.48 -16.68
C TYR A 95 -41.73 -24.17 -17.35
N LYS A 96 -40.78 -24.24 -18.29
CA LYS A 96 -40.09 -23.07 -18.88
C LYS A 96 -41.00 -21.95 -19.40
N GLN A 97 -42.19 -22.29 -19.91
CA GLN A 97 -43.16 -21.36 -20.50
C GLN A 97 -44.51 -21.37 -19.78
N THR A 98 -44.62 -22.04 -18.64
CA THR A 98 -45.88 -22.26 -17.94
C THR A 98 -46.04 -21.22 -16.84
N ILE A 99 -46.96 -20.26 -16.99
CA ILE A 99 -47.27 -19.28 -15.94
C ILE A 99 -48.18 -19.93 -14.89
N ILE A 100 -47.67 -20.12 -13.67
CA ILE A 100 -48.44 -20.72 -12.57
C ILE A 100 -49.16 -19.59 -11.83
N LYS A 101 -50.47 -19.46 -12.08
CA LYS A 101 -51.29 -18.35 -11.52
C LYS A 101 -51.71 -18.56 -10.06
N ASN A 102 -51.94 -19.82 -9.65
CA ASN A 102 -52.42 -20.16 -8.31
C ASN A 102 -51.29 -20.78 -7.50
N SER A 103 -51.21 -20.46 -6.20
CA SER A 103 -50.22 -21.08 -5.30
C SER A 103 -50.53 -22.58 -5.16
N PRO A 104 -49.62 -23.48 -5.55
CA PRO A 104 -49.76 -24.91 -5.30
C PRO A 104 -49.65 -25.20 -3.80
N LEU A 105 -50.19 -26.34 -3.37
CA LEU A 105 -50.01 -26.86 -2.02
C LEU A 105 -48.52 -27.12 -1.76
N ASN A 106 -48.04 -26.77 -0.56
CA ASN A 106 -46.68 -27.09 -0.14
C ASN A 106 -46.56 -28.60 0.09
N PRO A 107 -45.70 -29.32 -0.67
CA PRO A 107 -45.52 -30.76 -0.50
C PRO A 107 -44.51 -31.11 0.60
N PHE A 108 -43.84 -30.13 1.20
CA PHE A 108 -42.77 -30.33 2.19
C PHE A 108 -43.30 -30.25 3.62
N ASP A 109 -42.70 -31.06 4.51
CA ASP A 109 -43.07 -31.06 5.95
C ASP A 109 -42.51 -29.84 6.70
N SER A 110 -41.55 -29.13 6.11
CA SER A 110 -40.89 -27.93 6.65
C SER A 110 -40.74 -26.87 5.55
N LEU A 111 -40.54 -25.62 5.95
CA LEU A 111 -40.16 -24.52 5.05
C LEU A 111 -38.66 -24.19 5.11
N ASP A 112 -37.90 -24.91 5.94
CA ASP A 112 -36.44 -24.84 5.94
C ASP A 112 -35.87 -25.39 4.62
N GLU A 113 -34.94 -24.65 4.00
CA GLU A 113 -34.42 -25.00 2.67
C GLU A 113 -33.66 -26.31 2.65
N TYR A 114 -32.91 -26.61 3.70
CA TYR A 114 -32.16 -27.86 3.80
C TYR A 114 -33.10 -29.05 3.96
N GLU A 115 -34.11 -28.94 4.83
CA GLU A 115 -35.09 -30.02 5.00
C GLU A 115 -35.91 -30.24 3.72
N CYS A 116 -36.32 -29.18 3.01
CA CYS A 116 -36.94 -29.29 1.68
C CYS A 116 -36.02 -30.02 0.69
N ALA A 117 -34.76 -29.60 0.60
CA ALA A 117 -33.79 -30.21 -0.31
C ALA A 117 -33.55 -31.69 0.03
N LYS A 118 -33.39 -32.02 1.30
CA LYS A 118 -33.20 -33.38 1.77
C LYS A 118 -34.41 -34.26 1.42
N GLN A 119 -35.64 -33.79 1.65
CA GLN A 119 -36.85 -34.54 1.25
C GLN A 119 -36.90 -34.80 -0.25
N ILE A 120 -36.59 -33.80 -1.08
CA ILE A 120 -36.51 -33.99 -2.53
C ILE A 120 -35.44 -35.03 -2.88
N PHE A 121 -34.28 -34.95 -2.24
CA PHE A 121 -33.18 -35.90 -2.44
C PHE A 121 -33.63 -37.33 -2.13
N ASP A 122 -34.23 -37.55 -0.95
CA ASP A 122 -34.73 -38.85 -0.51
C ASP A 122 -35.83 -39.40 -1.46
N TRP A 123 -36.73 -38.53 -1.95
CA TRP A 123 -37.75 -38.93 -2.93
C TRP A 123 -37.14 -39.32 -4.28
N LEU A 124 -36.08 -38.63 -4.71
CA LEU A 124 -35.38 -38.93 -5.96
C LEU A 124 -34.59 -40.24 -5.92
N GLU A 125 -34.25 -40.76 -4.74
CA GLU A 125 -33.67 -42.11 -4.60
C GLU A 125 -34.72 -43.22 -4.82
N ASN A 126 -36.00 -42.94 -4.53
CA ASN A 126 -37.12 -43.89 -4.65
C ASN A 126 -38.27 -43.32 -5.51
N VAL A 127 -37.96 -43.00 -6.77
CA VAL A 127 -38.88 -42.29 -7.68
C VAL A 127 -40.22 -43.01 -7.87
N GLU A 128 -40.23 -44.35 -7.87
CA GLU A 128 -41.45 -45.15 -8.06
C GLU A 128 -42.45 -44.99 -6.91
N GLU A 129 -41.96 -44.89 -5.67
CA GLU A 129 -42.79 -44.73 -4.48
C GLU A 129 -43.30 -43.29 -4.32
N PHE A 130 -42.48 -42.30 -4.70
CA PHE A 130 -42.75 -40.88 -4.45
C PHE A 130 -43.16 -40.08 -5.68
N ALA A 131 -43.56 -40.73 -6.79
CA ALA A 131 -43.86 -40.07 -8.06
C ALA A 131 -44.83 -38.88 -7.94
N GLU A 132 -45.92 -39.03 -7.18
CA GLU A 132 -46.92 -37.97 -6.97
C GLU A 132 -46.35 -36.79 -6.15
N LYS A 133 -45.60 -37.08 -5.08
CA LYS A 133 -44.94 -36.04 -4.27
C LYS A 133 -43.89 -35.28 -5.07
N ILE A 134 -43.14 -35.98 -5.92
CA ILE A 134 -42.15 -35.37 -6.81
C ILE A 134 -42.84 -34.40 -7.77
N GLU A 135 -43.94 -34.78 -8.40
CA GLU A 135 -44.67 -33.89 -9.30
C GLU A 135 -45.25 -32.66 -8.60
N GLN A 136 -45.78 -32.83 -7.38
CA GLN A 136 -46.21 -31.71 -6.54
C GLN A 136 -45.04 -30.77 -6.19
N ALA A 137 -43.88 -31.33 -5.85
CA ALA A 137 -42.65 -30.57 -5.58
C ALA A 137 -42.15 -29.83 -6.82
N GLU A 138 -42.23 -30.43 -8.00
CA GLU A 138 -41.87 -29.75 -9.24
C GLU A 138 -42.74 -28.51 -9.48
N LEU A 139 -44.06 -28.64 -9.33
CA LEU A 139 -45.01 -27.53 -9.50
C LEU A 139 -44.79 -26.44 -8.44
N PHE A 140 -44.58 -26.83 -7.18
CA PHE A 140 -44.29 -25.89 -6.09
C PHE A 140 -42.99 -25.14 -6.30
N CYS A 141 -41.89 -25.84 -6.62
CA CYS A 141 -40.60 -25.20 -6.90
C CYS A 141 -40.67 -24.27 -8.12
N ALA A 142 -41.40 -24.66 -9.18
CA ALA A 142 -41.61 -23.80 -10.35
C ALA A 142 -42.33 -22.49 -9.97
N TYR A 143 -43.37 -22.59 -9.13
CA TYR A 143 -44.09 -21.43 -8.62
C TYR A 143 -43.20 -20.52 -7.76
N GLN A 144 -42.41 -21.10 -6.86
CA GLN A 144 -41.47 -20.34 -6.02
C GLN A 144 -40.45 -19.57 -6.86
N VAL A 145 -39.81 -20.22 -7.84
CA VAL A 145 -38.86 -19.52 -8.73
C VAL A 145 -39.53 -18.35 -9.47
N GLN A 146 -40.76 -18.52 -9.97
CA GLN A 146 -41.51 -17.43 -10.62
C GLN A 146 -41.91 -16.29 -9.67
N LEU A 147 -42.21 -16.59 -8.41
CA LEU A 147 -42.49 -15.57 -7.40
C LEU A 147 -41.22 -14.78 -7.05
N PHE A 148 -40.08 -15.46 -6.90
CA PHE A 148 -38.82 -14.82 -6.57
C PHE A 148 -38.29 -13.95 -7.72
N GLU A 149 -38.44 -14.40 -8.97
CA GLU A 149 -38.15 -13.57 -10.17
C GLU A 149 -38.94 -12.24 -10.17
N LYS A 150 -40.11 -12.18 -9.53
CA LYS A 150 -40.89 -10.94 -9.40
C LYS A 150 -40.51 -10.07 -8.21
N LYS A 151 -39.99 -10.66 -7.14
CA LYS A 151 -39.69 -9.96 -5.87
C LYS A 151 -38.22 -9.57 -5.72
N ASN A 152 -37.34 -10.06 -6.59
CA ASN A 152 -35.90 -9.82 -6.57
C ASN A 152 -35.22 -10.20 -5.25
N ASP A 153 -35.64 -11.32 -4.66
CA ASP A 153 -35.16 -11.84 -3.36
C ASP A 153 -34.82 -13.33 -3.52
N GLN A 154 -33.58 -13.67 -3.88
CA GLN A 154 -33.19 -15.05 -4.17
C GLN A 154 -32.70 -15.77 -2.92
N THR A 155 -33.33 -16.89 -2.58
CA THR A 155 -32.83 -17.79 -1.53
C THR A 155 -31.81 -18.79 -2.09
N THR A 156 -31.12 -19.53 -1.21
CA THR A 156 -30.07 -20.46 -1.64
C THR A 156 -30.62 -21.59 -2.51
N LEU A 157 -31.76 -22.19 -2.16
CA LEU A 157 -32.35 -23.29 -2.94
C LEU A 157 -32.89 -22.85 -4.31
N PHE A 158 -33.48 -21.66 -4.39
CA PHE A 158 -34.17 -21.19 -5.61
C PHE A 158 -33.32 -20.26 -6.49
N TRP A 159 -32.06 -20.03 -6.12
CA TRP A 159 -31.11 -19.24 -6.91
C TRP A 159 -31.00 -19.73 -8.37
N LYS A 160 -30.94 -18.77 -9.29
CA LYS A 160 -30.84 -19.03 -10.73
C LYS A 160 -29.74 -18.18 -11.33
N SER A 161 -28.83 -18.83 -12.06
CA SER A 161 -27.82 -18.12 -12.84
C SER A 161 -28.48 -17.30 -13.93
N GLU A 162 -28.11 -16.04 -14.04
CA GLU A 162 -28.66 -15.14 -15.04
C GLU A 162 -27.76 -15.07 -16.28
N PRO A 163 -28.35 -14.89 -17.48
CA PRO A 163 -27.56 -14.54 -18.65
C PRO A 163 -26.90 -13.18 -18.42
N VAL A 164 -25.59 -13.13 -18.59
CA VAL A 164 -24.82 -11.89 -18.38
C VAL A 164 -24.56 -11.23 -19.72
N ASN A 165 -24.98 -9.97 -19.85
CA ASN A 165 -24.53 -9.09 -20.93
C ASN A 165 -23.39 -8.21 -20.40
N SER A 166 -22.17 -8.49 -20.85
CA SER A 166 -20.96 -7.78 -20.41
C SER A 166 -20.95 -6.28 -20.72
N LEU A 167 -21.75 -5.83 -21.69
CA LEU A 167 -21.85 -4.42 -22.07
C LEU A 167 -22.83 -3.64 -21.19
N ASP A 168 -23.53 -4.34 -20.30
CA ASP A 168 -24.72 -3.83 -19.63
C ASP A 168 -24.67 -4.26 -18.14
N LEU A 169 -23.49 -4.17 -17.54
CA LEU A 169 -23.28 -4.59 -16.14
C LEU A 169 -23.69 -3.52 -15.13
N LEU A 170 -24.06 -2.31 -15.57
CA LEU A 170 -24.40 -1.16 -14.74
C LEU A 170 -25.78 -0.56 -15.05
N LYS A 171 -26.68 -1.29 -15.71
CA LYS A 171 -28.00 -0.77 -16.15
C LYS A 171 -28.90 -0.30 -15.01
N ASP A 172 -28.71 -0.85 -13.82
CA ASP A 172 -29.47 -0.46 -12.62
C ASP A 172 -28.98 0.86 -12.02
N PHE A 173 -27.88 1.42 -12.54
CA PHE A 173 -27.30 2.67 -12.06
C PHE A 173 -27.61 3.82 -13.02
N THR A 174 -28.04 4.95 -12.45
CA THR A 174 -28.20 6.18 -13.20
C THR A 174 -26.85 6.89 -13.33
N PHE A 175 -26.48 7.22 -14.56
CA PHE A 175 -25.30 8.01 -14.86
C PHE A 175 -25.72 9.39 -15.35
N THR A 176 -24.94 10.42 -15.02
CA THR A 176 -25.25 11.81 -15.41
C THR A 176 -24.82 12.08 -16.86
N HIS A 177 -25.52 11.50 -17.83
CA HIS A 177 -25.40 11.86 -19.26
C HIS A 177 -26.43 12.94 -19.59
N HIS A 178 -25.99 14.11 -20.07
CA HIS A 178 -26.83 15.25 -20.50
C HIS A 178 -28.15 15.49 -19.72
N GLN A 179 -28.13 16.43 -18.76
CA GLN A 179 -29.29 17.06 -18.11
C GLN A 179 -30.49 16.16 -17.75
N VAL A 180 -30.37 15.26 -16.77
CA VAL A 180 -31.50 14.88 -15.87
C VAL A 180 -30.94 14.42 -14.52
N GLU A 181 -31.52 14.91 -13.41
CA GLU A 181 -31.23 14.49 -12.04
C GLU A 181 -31.92 13.17 -11.65
N SER A 182 -31.13 12.30 -11.01
CA SER A 182 -31.40 11.27 -10.00
C SER A 182 -32.66 10.39 -10.05
N LEU A 183 -32.43 9.07 -9.99
CA LEU A 183 -32.99 8.21 -8.94
C LEU A 183 -31.85 7.32 -8.41
N VAL A 184 -31.53 7.48 -7.13
CA VAL A 184 -30.53 6.74 -6.36
C VAL A 184 -31.20 5.47 -5.82
N LEU A 185 -30.55 4.30 -5.96
CA LEU A 185 -31.02 3.06 -5.36
C LEU A 185 -31.00 3.15 -3.82
N GLU A 186 -32.13 2.81 -3.20
CA GLU A 186 -32.29 2.61 -1.76
C GLU A 186 -31.54 1.35 -1.32
N LYS A 187 -30.32 1.53 -0.78
CA LYS A 187 -29.67 0.72 0.28
C LYS A 187 -28.16 0.93 0.22
N SER A 188 -27.58 1.59 1.23
CA SER A 188 -26.11 1.77 1.29
C SER A 188 -25.56 1.89 2.72
N PRO A 189 -24.62 1.02 3.15
CA PRO A 189 -24.11 1.04 4.52
C PRO A 189 -22.69 1.64 4.66
N LEU A 190 -22.61 2.88 5.12
CA LEU A 190 -21.41 3.55 5.67
C LEU A 190 -21.01 3.06 7.09
N GLU A 191 -21.08 1.76 7.35
CA GLU A 191 -20.48 1.13 8.55
C GLU A 191 -19.87 -0.23 8.17
N TYR A 192 -19.21 -0.28 7.01
CA TYR A 192 -18.45 -1.45 6.54
C TYR A 192 -16.95 -1.25 6.65
N THR A 193 -16.52 -0.51 7.67
CA THR A 193 -15.15 -0.62 8.12
C THR A 193 -14.99 -1.96 8.87
N LEU A 194 -14.54 -2.99 8.13
CA LEU A 194 -13.62 -4.08 8.56
C LEU A 194 -14.11 -5.51 8.90
N LYS A 195 -15.37 -5.91 8.75
CA LYS A 195 -15.68 -7.35 8.92
C LYS A 195 -16.69 -7.97 7.96
N ASN A 196 -17.59 -7.21 7.34
CA ASN A 196 -18.80 -7.83 6.79
C ASN A 196 -18.88 -7.88 5.25
N ASP A 197 -17.87 -7.40 4.53
CA ASP A 197 -17.90 -7.42 3.05
C ASP A 197 -17.54 -8.78 2.45
N LEU A 198 -17.10 -9.73 3.29
CA LEU A 198 -16.94 -11.12 2.85
C LEU A 198 -18.33 -11.70 2.60
N PRO A 199 -18.59 -12.24 1.39
CA PRO A 199 -19.82 -12.97 1.14
C PRO A 199 -20.00 -14.08 2.18
N SER A 200 -21.25 -14.43 2.48
CA SER A 200 -21.51 -15.46 3.49
C SER A 200 -20.84 -16.78 3.11
N VAL A 201 -20.44 -17.55 4.11
CA VAL A 201 -19.90 -18.91 3.93
C VAL A 201 -20.81 -19.73 3.01
N GLU A 202 -22.13 -19.58 3.17
CA GLU A 202 -23.16 -20.19 2.33
C GLU A 202 -23.07 -19.77 0.87
N TYR A 203 -22.94 -18.47 0.59
CA TYR A 203 -22.76 -17.95 -0.77
C TYR A 203 -21.51 -18.57 -1.43
N GLU A 204 -20.39 -18.64 -0.72
CA GLU A 204 -19.14 -19.14 -1.31
C GLU A 204 -19.15 -20.64 -1.54
N ILE A 205 -19.78 -21.42 -0.66
CA ILE A 205 -20.01 -22.86 -0.89
C ILE A 205 -20.94 -23.06 -2.08
N ASN A 206 -21.95 -22.20 -2.24
CA ASN A 206 -22.80 -22.20 -3.42
C ASN A 206 -22.00 -21.93 -4.70
N GLN A 207 -21.11 -20.93 -4.71
CA GLN A 207 -20.22 -20.65 -5.84
C GLN A 207 -19.28 -21.84 -6.15
N ALA A 208 -18.71 -22.45 -5.11
CA ALA A 208 -17.88 -23.65 -5.25
C ALA A 208 -18.67 -24.84 -5.82
N SER A 209 -19.93 -25.02 -5.43
CA SER A 209 -20.83 -26.07 -5.94
C SER A 209 -21.39 -25.76 -7.34
N TYR A 210 -21.51 -24.48 -7.68
CA TYR A 210 -21.88 -23.99 -9.00
C TYR A 210 -20.77 -24.24 -10.02
N CYS A 211 -19.50 -24.17 -9.60
CA CYS A 211 -18.35 -24.59 -10.38
C CYS A 211 -18.55 -26.02 -10.93
N ILE A 212 -18.19 -26.26 -12.19
CA ILE A 212 -18.32 -27.60 -12.79
C ILE A 212 -17.08 -28.48 -12.57
N HIS A 213 -16.06 -27.94 -11.90
CA HIS A 213 -14.79 -28.59 -11.62
C HIS A 213 -14.13 -29.15 -12.89
N CYS A 214 -13.62 -28.27 -13.77
CA CYS A 214 -13.14 -28.62 -15.12
C CYS A 214 -11.88 -29.51 -15.19
N HIS A 215 -11.10 -29.66 -14.11
CA HIS A 215 -9.81 -30.37 -14.15
C HIS A 215 -9.86 -31.83 -14.65
N PRO A 216 -10.91 -32.66 -14.41
CA PRO A 216 -10.94 -34.04 -14.93
C PRO A 216 -10.93 -34.09 -16.46
N GLN A 217 -11.35 -32.99 -17.11
CA GLN A 217 -11.35 -32.84 -18.56
C GLN A 217 -10.11 -32.10 -19.10
N LYS A 218 -9.19 -31.67 -18.22
CA LYS A 218 -8.02 -30.83 -18.56
C LYS A 218 -8.41 -29.54 -19.31
N LYS A 219 -9.52 -28.92 -18.88
CA LYS A 219 -10.14 -27.71 -19.48
C LYS A 219 -10.41 -26.61 -18.44
N ASP A 220 -9.61 -26.56 -17.39
CA ASP A 220 -9.66 -25.57 -16.32
C ASP A 220 -9.10 -24.21 -16.77
N SER A 221 -9.88 -23.52 -17.61
CA SER A 221 -9.50 -22.22 -18.17
C SER A 221 -9.30 -21.11 -17.12
N CYS A 222 -9.90 -21.24 -15.93
CA CYS A 222 -9.63 -20.33 -14.82
C CYS A 222 -8.17 -20.40 -14.33
N ARG A 223 -7.49 -21.53 -14.55
CA ARG A 223 -6.06 -21.73 -14.28
C ARG A 223 -5.22 -21.44 -15.52
N THR A 224 -5.51 -22.12 -16.64
CA THR A 224 -4.62 -22.14 -17.82
C THR A 224 -4.99 -21.13 -18.92
N GLY A 225 -6.04 -20.35 -18.71
CA GLY A 225 -6.60 -19.44 -19.70
C GLY A 225 -7.55 -20.10 -20.68
N LEU A 226 -8.36 -19.27 -21.35
CA LEU A 226 -9.31 -19.68 -22.38
C LEU A 226 -8.70 -19.49 -23.76
N LYS A 227 -8.50 -20.59 -24.50
CA LYS A 227 -7.81 -20.58 -25.80
C LYS A 227 -8.77 -20.70 -26.99
N SER A 228 -8.38 -20.14 -28.14
CA SER A 228 -9.02 -20.31 -29.45
C SER A 228 -8.73 -21.71 -30.02
N SER A 229 -9.35 -22.03 -31.15
CA SER A 229 -9.00 -23.23 -31.92
C SER A 229 -7.57 -23.20 -32.49
N SER A 230 -6.98 -22.01 -32.67
CA SER A 230 -5.58 -21.83 -33.07
C SER A 230 -4.59 -21.96 -31.91
N GLY A 231 -5.07 -22.01 -30.66
CA GLY A 231 -4.25 -22.11 -29.45
C GLY A 231 -3.92 -20.76 -28.79
N ASP A 232 -4.29 -19.65 -29.43
CA ASP A 232 -4.09 -18.30 -28.90
C ASP A 232 -5.03 -17.99 -27.73
N VAL A 233 -4.60 -17.11 -26.82
CA VAL A 233 -5.44 -16.62 -25.72
C VAL A 233 -6.60 -15.81 -26.28
N LYS A 234 -7.84 -16.14 -25.88
CA LYS A 234 -9.04 -15.40 -26.27
C LYS A 234 -9.12 -14.05 -25.56
N GLU A 235 -9.81 -13.12 -26.20
CA GLU A 235 -10.28 -11.88 -25.58
C GLU A 235 -11.79 -11.95 -25.38
N ASN A 236 -12.27 -11.37 -24.27
CA ASN A 236 -13.71 -11.20 -24.06
C ASN A 236 -14.24 -10.00 -24.88
N SER A 237 -15.56 -9.82 -24.85
CA SER A 237 -16.27 -8.70 -25.49
C SER A 237 -15.83 -7.30 -25.02
N LEU A 238 -15.12 -7.20 -23.90
CA LEU A 238 -14.58 -5.97 -23.33
C LEU A 238 -13.09 -5.77 -23.66
N GLY A 239 -12.48 -6.65 -24.47
CA GLY A 239 -11.08 -6.60 -24.88
C GLY A 239 -10.09 -7.03 -23.79
N ALA A 240 -10.53 -7.72 -22.74
CA ALA A 240 -9.64 -8.30 -21.73
C ALA A 240 -9.18 -9.70 -22.16
N LYS A 241 -7.86 -9.95 -22.07
CA LYS A 241 -7.25 -11.25 -22.36
C LYS A 241 -7.59 -12.26 -21.28
N LEU A 242 -7.99 -13.46 -21.68
CA LEU A 242 -8.44 -14.53 -20.79
C LEU A 242 -7.32 -15.51 -20.45
N GLU A 243 -6.27 -15.03 -19.78
CA GLU A 243 -5.03 -15.78 -19.52
C GLU A 243 -5.14 -16.82 -18.38
N GLY A 244 -6.16 -16.70 -17.51
CA GLY A 244 -6.28 -17.54 -16.32
C GLY A 244 -5.47 -17.01 -15.13
N CYS A 245 -5.33 -17.82 -14.07
CA CYS A 245 -4.60 -17.43 -12.87
C CYS A 245 -3.09 -17.29 -13.15
N PRO A 246 -2.48 -16.10 -12.94
CA PRO A 246 -1.04 -15.91 -13.20
C PRO A 246 -0.12 -16.81 -12.36
N LEU A 247 -0.59 -17.26 -11.19
CA LEU A 247 0.11 -18.19 -10.31
C LEU A 247 -0.05 -19.66 -10.72
N ASP A 248 -0.85 -19.97 -11.74
CA ASP A 248 -1.18 -21.34 -12.14
C ASP A 248 -1.84 -22.17 -11.01
N GLN A 249 -2.67 -21.50 -10.20
CA GLN A 249 -3.31 -22.11 -9.03
C GLN A 249 -4.34 -23.17 -9.43
N LYS A 250 -4.33 -24.29 -8.70
CA LYS A 250 -5.25 -25.45 -8.84
C LYS A 250 -6.68 -25.14 -8.36
N ILE A 251 -7.31 -24.17 -9.00
CA ILE A 251 -8.63 -23.62 -8.65
C ILE A 251 -9.71 -24.68 -8.72
N SER A 252 -9.69 -25.52 -9.76
CA SER A 252 -10.76 -26.50 -9.94
C SER A 252 -10.74 -27.57 -8.84
N GLU A 253 -9.54 -27.97 -8.41
CA GLU A 253 -9.29 -28.94 -7.35
C GLU A 253 -9.64 -28.35 -5.98
N MET A 254 -9.20 -27.10 -5.69
CA MET A 254 -9.54 -26.44 -4.42
C MET A 254 -11.06 -26.25 -4.28
N ASN A 255 -11.75 -25.83 -5.35
CA ASN A 255 -13.20 -25.64 -5.32
C ASN A 255 -13.95 -26.96 -5.13
N LEU A 256 -13.45 -28.07 -5.68
CA LEU A 256 -14.03 -29.40 -5.49
C LEU A 256 -13.91 -29.86 -4.03
N LEU A 257 -12.76 -29.65 -3.41
CA LEU A 257 -12.56 -30.02 -2.00
C LEU A 257 -13.41 -29.14 -1.09
N PHE A 258 -13.45 -27.84 -1.35
CA PHE A 258 -14.25 -26.90 -0.56
C PHE A 258 -15.76 -27.19 -0.67
N SER A 259 -16.28 -27.48 -1.87
CA SER A 259 -17.70 -27.86 -2.05
C SER A 259 -18.08 -29.18 -1.37
N LYS A 260 -17.09 -30.02 -1.03
CA LYS A 260 -17.25 -31.25 -0.25
C LYS A 260 -17.03 -31.08 1.25
N GLY A 261 -16.76 -29.85 1.71
CA GLY A 261 -16.51 -29.56 3.13
C GLY A 261 -15.07 -29.72 3.58
N HIS A 262 -14.12 -29.96 2.68
CA HIS A 262 -12.71 -30.14 2.99
C HIS A 262 -11.91 -28.85 2.81
N PHE A 263 -12.03 -27.92 3.75
CA PHE A 263 -11.47 -26.57 3.65
C PHE A 263 -9.98 -26.47 4.00
N ILE A 264 -9.43 -27.31 4.91
CA ILE A 264 -7.98 -27.39 5.14
C ILE A 264 -7.32 -28.04 3.92
N ALA A 265 -7.94 -29.09 3.38
CA ALA A 265 -7.48 -29.75 2.16
C ALA A 265 -7.47 -28.78 0.95
N ALA A 266 -8.55 -28.01 0.79
CA ALA A 266 -8.67 -26.99 -0.25
C ALA A 266 -7.58 -25.92 -0.12
N LEU A 267 -7.32 -25.45 1.11
CA LEU A 267 -6.23 -24.51 1.39
C LEU A 267 -4.87 -25.11 0.99
N ALA A 268 -4.58 -26.34 1.41
CA ALA A 268 -3.33 -27.01 1.11
C ALA A 268 -3.11 -27.19 -0.41
N ILE A 269 -4.16 -27.48 -1.18
CA ILE A 269 -4.09 -27.54 -2.66
C ILE A 269 -3.80 -26.17 -3.26
N ALA A 270 -4.50 -25.13 -2.82
CA ALA A 270 -4.26 -23.76 -3.30
C ALA A 270 -2.81 -23.30 -3.00
N MET A 271 -2.30 -23.63 -1.82
CA MET A 271 -0.97 -23.26 -1.36
C MET A 271 0.18 -23.98 -2.06
N ILE A 272 -0.07 -25.00 -2.89
CA ILE A 272 0.95 -25.57 -3.78
C ILE A 272 1.50 -24.48 -4.70
N ASP A 273 0.60 -23.63 -5.20
CA ASP A 273 0.93 -22.61 -6.19
C ASP A 273 0.99 -21.20 -5.60
N ASN A 274 0.28 -20.98 -4.50
CA ASN A 274 0.16 -19.71 -3.81
C ASN A 274 0.33 -19.89 -2.28
N PRO A 275 1.56 -20.13 -1.80
CA PRO A 275 1.80 -20.39 -0.37
C PRO A 275 1.51 -19.16 0.51
N LEU A 276 1.44 -17.96 -0.07
CA LEU A 276 1.07 -16.72 0.60
C LEU A 276 -0.32 -16.25 0.16
N ILE A 277 -1.30 -17.16 0.14
CA ILE A 277 -2.68 -16.94 -0.29
C ILE A 277 -3.38 -15.78 0.42
N ALA A 278 -2.93 -15.43 1.63
CA ALA A 278 -3.38 -14.24 2.34
C ALA A 278 -3.10 -12.93 1.58
N GLY A 279 -2.23 -12.93 0.56
CA GLY A 279 -1.94 -11.78 -0.30
C GLY A 279 -2.86 -11.65 -1.52
N THR A 280 -3.77 -12.60 -1.74
CA THR A 280 -4.67 -12.68 -2.90
C THR A 280 -6.13 -12.76 -2.44
N GLY A 281 -7.04 -13.17 -3.33
CA GLY A 281 -8.46 -13.35 -3.02
C GLY A 281 -9.37 -12.16 -3.39
N HIS A 282 -10.47 -12.05 -2.65
CA HIS A 282 -11.62 -11.18 -2.89
C HIS A 282 -11.17 -9.71 -3.01
N ARG A 283 -11.81 -8.96 -3.92
CA ARG A 283 -11.47 -7.58 -4.33
C ARG A 283 -10.15 -7.40 -5.09
N ILE A 284 -9.12 -8.20 -4.81
CA ILE A 284 -7.77 -8.04 -5.40
C ILE A 284 -7.59 -8.84 -6.70
N CYS A 285 -8.12 -10.05 -6.77
CA CYS A 285 -7.91 -10.96 -7.90
C CYS A 285 -9.11 -10.98 -8.84
N VAL A 286 -8.86 -11.04 -10.16
CA VAL A 286 -9.94 -11.08 -11.16
C VAL A 286 -9.64 -11.93 -12.40
N ASP A 287 -8.37 -12.17 -12.74
CA ASP A 287 -7.97 -12.88 -13.97
C ASP A 287 -8.60 -14.29 -14.09
N CYS A 288 -8.63 -15.04 -12.98
CA CYS A 288 -9.20 -16.40 -12.95
C CYS A 288 -10.73 -16.42 -13.15
N LYS A 289 -11.45 -15.42 -12.63
CA LYS A 289 -12.90 -15.25 -12.79
C LYS A 289 -13.25 -14.92 -14.24
N GLN A 290 -12.52 -13.97 -14.85
CA GLN A 290 -12.73 -13.58 -16.24
C GLN A 290 -12.50 -14.74 -17.22
N ALA A 291 -11.50 -15.58 -16.96
CA ALA A 291 -11.18 -16.73 -17.81
C ALA A 291 -12.09 -17.96 -17.58
N CYS A 292 -13.06 -17.89 -16.66
CA CYS A 292 -14.01 -18.98 -16.42
C CYS A 292 -14.75 -19.36 -17.71
N ILE A 293 -15.01 -20.65 -17.95
CA ILE A 293 -15.75 -21.10 -19.15
C ILE A 293 -17.17 -20.50 -19.27
N PHE A 294 -17.73 -20.00 -18.16
CA PHE A 294 -19.03 -19.33 -18.11
C PHE A 294 -18.95 -17.90 -18.66
N GLN A 295 -18.89 -17.80 -19.99
CA GLN A 295 -18.78 -16.51 -20.69
C GLN A 295 -20.14 -15.87 -21.02
N LYS A 296 -21.25 -16.61 -20.91
CA LYS A 296 -22.61 -16.16 -21.26
C LYS A 296 -23.59 -16.15 -20.09
N GLN A 297 -23.08 -16.42 -18.89
CA GLN A 297 -23.84 -16.51 -17.64
C GLN A 297 -22.95 -16.05 -16.48
N THR A 298 -23.50 -15.92 -15.28
CA THR A 298 -22.74 -15.54 -14.08
C THR A 298 -21.48 -16.40 -13.93
N GLN A 299 -20.30 -15.76 -13.85
CA GLN A 299 -19.02 -16.44 -13.63
C GLN A 299 -18.89 -16.91 -12.19
N VAL A 300 -18.12 -17.97 -11.97
CA VAL A 300 -17.81 -18.47 -10.61
C VAL A 300 -16.95 -17.44 -9.88
N ASP A 301 -17.33 -17.06 -8.65
CA ASP A 301 -16.55 -16.12 -7.83
C ASP A 301 -15.34 -16.77 -7.15
N VAL A 302 -14.37 -17.21 -7.96
CA VAL A 302 -13.13 -17.85 -7.49
C VAL A 302 -12.39 -17.04 -6.40
N PRO A 303 -12.23 -15.70 -6.50
CA PRO A 303 -11.56 -14.91 -5.46
C PRO A 303 -12.28 -14.93 -4.10
N GLY A 304 -13.62 -14.94 -4.12
CA GLY A 304 -14.46 -15.10 -2.92
C GLY A 304 -14.23 -16.45 -2.27
N ILE A 305 -14.32 -17.53 -3.05
CA ILE A 305 -14.08 -18.90 -2.59
C ILE A 305 -12.68 -19.04 -1.96
N GLU A 306 -11.66 -18.49 -2.61
CA GLU A 306 -10.28 -18.51 -2.11
C GLU A 306 -10.15 -17.85 -0.73
N THR A 307 -10.76 -16.67 -0.58
CA THR A 307 -10.74 -15.92 0.68
C THR A 307 -11.48 -16.66 1.78
N GLN A 308 -12.62 -17.26 1.43
CA GLN A 308 -13.42 -18.02 2.37
C GLN A 308 -12.74 -19.31 2.82
N ILE A 309 -12.00 -20.00 1.93
CA ILE A 309 -11.16 -21.15 2.29
C ILE A 309 -10.13 -20.73 3.35
N LEU A 310 -9.43 -19.62 3.13
CA LEU A 310 -8.46 -19.09 4.10
C LEU A 310 -9.15 -18.75 5.44
N GLU A 311 -10.23 -17.98 5.40
CA GLU A 311 -10.97 -17.58 6.62
C GLU A 311 -11.53 -18.78 7.38
N SER A 312 -12.03 -19.82 6.71
CA SER A 312 -12.49 -21.05 7.36
C SER A 312 -11.35 -21.75 8.13
N VAL A 313 -10.12 -21.74 7.61
CA VAL A 313 -8.96 -22.28 8.34
C VAL A 313 -8.51 -21.35 9.46
N LEU A 314 -8.41 -20.04 9.22
CA LEU A 314 -7.97 -19.07 10.23
C LEU A 314 -8.90 -19.02 11.44
N ASN A 315 -10.20 -19.25 11.26
CA ASN A 315 -11.19 -19.26 12.33
C ASN A 315 -11.20 -20.54 13.17
N LEU A 316 -10.40 -21.57 12.83
CA LEU A 316 -10.16 -22.70 13.72
C LEU A 316 -9.29 -22.29 14.92
N PRO A 317 -9.38 -23.00 16.05
CA PRO A 317 -8.32 -22.98 17.05
C PRO A 317 -6.96 -23.27 16.39
N TYR A 318 -5.94 -22.46 16.69
CA TYR A 318 -4.63 -22.53 16.03
C TYR A 318 -4.66 -22.33 14.50
N GLY A 319 -5.73 -21.79 13.93
CA GLY A 319 -5.87 -21.55 12.48
C GLY A 319 -4.68 -20.82 11.83
N PRO A 320 -4.20 -19.70 12.39
CA PRO A 320 -2.99 -19.04 11.91
C PRO A 320 -1.72 -19.92 11.97
N GLU A 321 -1.61 -20.82 12.97
CA GLU A 321 -0.50 -21.77 13.05
C GLU A 321 -0.62 -22.90 12.02
N ILE A 322 -1.85 -23.36 11.72
CA ILE A 322 -2.12 -24.32 10.63
C ILE A 322 -1.68 -23.73 9.29
N TYR A 323 -2.13 -22.51 8.99
CA TYR A 323 -1.73 -21.81 7.76
C TYR A 323 -0.21 -21.62 7.70
N SER A 324 0.39 -21.11 8.78
CA SER A 324 1.84 -20.94 8.91
C SER A 324 2.60 -22.26 8.69
N LEU A 325 2.15 -23.38 9.27
CA LEU A 325 2.75 -24.69 9.06
C LEU A 325 2.71 -25.10 7.58
N LEU A 326 1.58 -24.95 6.91
CA LEU A 326 1.43 -25.32 5.48
C LEU A 326 2.38 -24.54 4.55
N THR A 327 2.87 -23.36 4.96
CA THR A 327 3.90 -22.65 4.18
C THR A 327 5.28 -23.31 4.25
N ARG A 328 5.55 -24.10 5.29
CA ARG A 328 6.83 -24.81 5.51
C ARG A 328 6.71 -26.32 5.28
N TRP A 329 5.54 -26.89 5.50
CA TRP A 329 5.27 -28.30 5.34
C TRP A 329 3.92 -28.51 4.65
N ASN A 330 3.97 -28.79 3.35
CA ASN A 330 2.79 -29.14 2.57
C ASN A 330 3.06 -30.46 1.84
N PRO A 331 2.56 -31.60 2.34
CA PRO A 331 2.85 -32.90 1.73
C PRO A 331 2.17 -33.09 0.36
N LEU A 332 1.25 -32.20 -0.03
CA LEU A 332 0.65 -32.21 -1.37
C LEU A 332 1.58 -31.57 -2.42
N ASN A 333 2.58 -30.78 -2.00
CA ASN A 333 3.67 -30.36 -2.85
C ASN A 333 4.73 -31.47 -2.92
N ILE A 334 4.46 -32.50 -3.74
CA ILE A 334 5.22 -33.74 -3.78
C ILE A 334 6.70 -33.53 -4.14
N GLU A 335 7.00 -32.53 -4.97
CA GLU A 335 8.38 -32.24 -5.37
C GLU A 335 9.19 -31.60 -4.24
N ASN A 336 8.56 -30.73 -3.44
CA ASN A 336 9.23 -29.98 -2.39
C ASN A 336 8.32 -29.84 -1.15
N PRO A 337 8.05 -30.94 -0.42
CA PRO A 337 7.13 -30.90 0.72
C PRO A 337 7.73 -30.20 1.95
N LEU A 338 9.07 -30.12 2.04
CA LEU A 338 9.83 -29.59 3.17
C LEU A 338 10.84 -28.52 2.72
N PRO A 339 11.29 -27.61 3.61
CA PRO A 339 12.30 -26.63 3.26
C PRO A 339 13.63 -27.32 2.97
N LYS A 340 14.44 -26.75 2.07
CA LYS A 340 15.79 -27.25 1.79
C LYS A 340 16.78 -26.79 2.87
N ALA A 341 17.87 -27.55 3.01
CA ALA A 341 18.97 -27.19 3.90
C ALA A 341 19.60 -25.85 3.50
N ALA A 342 20.19 -25.15 4.48
CA ALA A 342 20.85 -23.87 4.24
C ALA A 342 21.96 -23.99 3.19
N THR A 343 21.96 -23.07 2.21
CA THR A 343 22.93 -23.05 1.11
C THR A 343 24.17 -22.20 1.40
N GLY A 344 24.10 -21.32 2.40
CA GLY A 344 25.11 -20.29 2.68
C GLY A 344 24.99 -19.02 1.84
N ASN A 345 24.21 -19.05 0.75
CA ASN A 345 23.96 -17.88 -0.11
C ASN A 345 23.06 -16.85 0.58
N LYS A 346 23.31 -15.57 0.30
CA LYS A 346 22.60 -14.42 0.87
C LYS A 346 22.05 -13.52 -0.22
N VAL A 347 20.75 -13.24 -0.15
CA VAL A 347 20.06 -12.38 -1.13
C VAL A 347 19.47 -11.16 -0.43
N LEU A 348 19.69 -9.99 -1.03
CA LEU A 348 19.03 -8.75 -0.64
C LEU A 348 17.77 -8.56 -1.48
N VAL A 349 16.60 -8.50 -0.83
CA VAL A 349 15.32 -8.16 -1.46
C VAL A 349 14.98 -6.70 -1.17
N VAL A 350 14.85 -5.89 -2.21
CA VAL A 350 14.60 -4.44 -2.10
C VAL A 350 13.15 -4.12 -2.42
N GLY A 351 12.37 -3.79 -1.39
CA GLY A 351 10.94 -3.55 -1.46
C GLY A 351 10.14 -4.77 -0.97
N THR A 352 9.17 -4.52 -0.09
CA THR A 352 8.42 -5.56 0.62
C THR A 352 6.97 -5.66 0.16
N GLY A 353 6.71 -5.24 -1.08
CA GLY A 353 5.44 -5.46 -1.77
C GLY A 353 5.20 -6.92 -2.18
N PRO A 354 4.14 -7.19 -2.95
CA PRO A 354 3.76 -8.56 -3.33
C PRO A 354 4.85 -9.40 -3.98
N ALA A 355 5.62 -8.80 -4.89
CA ALA A 355 6.78 -9.46 -5.48
C ALA A 355 7.85 -9.78 -4.43
N GLY A 356 8.16 -8.83 -3.54
CA GLY A 356 9.24 -8.94 -2.56
C GLY A 356 8.95 -9.97 -1.46
N PHE A 357 7.77 -9.92 -0.83
CA PHE A 357 7.42 -10.90 0.20
C PHE A 357 7.27 -12.32 -0.37
N THR A 358 6.83 -12.44 -1.63
CA THR A 358 6.69 -13.74 -2.31
C THR A 358 8.05 -14.30 -2.68
N LEU A 359 8.94 -13.45 -3.22
CA LEU A 359 10.30 -13.84 -3.54
C LEU A 359 11.06 -14.29 -2.30
N ALA A 360 10.95 -13.52 -1.20
CA ALA A 360 11.55 -13.90 0.08
C ALA A 360 11.08 -15.30 0.53
N HIS A 361 9.79 -15.60 0.44
CA HIS A 361 9.26 -16.92 0.78
C HIS A 361 9.90 -18.04 -0.07
N TYR A 362 9.93 -17.91 -1.40
CA TYR A 362 10.52 -18.93 -2.27
C TYR A 362 12.02 -19.11 -2.02
N LEU A 363 12.78 -18.02 -1.83
CA LEU A 363 14.21 -18.11 -1.52
C LEU A 363 14.47 -18.79 -0.16
N LEU A 364 13.67 -18.47 0.87
CA LEU A 364 13.77 -19.11 2.18
C LEU A 364 13.45 -20.62 2.11
N ARG A 365 12.49 -21.03 1.27
CA ARG A 365 12.19 -22.45 1.00
C ARG A 365 13.36 -23.20 0.38
N GLU A 366 14.19 -22.50 -0.38
CA GLU A 366 15.39 -23.02 -1.03
C GLU A 366 16.64 -22.96 -0.12
N GLY A 367 16.49 -22.59 1.16
CA GLY A 367 17.60 -22.54 2.11
C GLY A 367 18.51 -21.32 1.94
N ILE A 368 18.04 -20.25 1.30
CA ILE A 368 18.78 -19.00 1.10
C ILE A 368 18.50 -18.06 2.27
N THR A 369 19.54 -17.39 2.75
CA THR A 369 19.39 -16.31 3.75
C THR A 369 18.91 -15.04 3.06
N VAL A 370 17.86 -14.42 3.59
CA VAL A 370 17.22 -13.25 2.96
C VAL A 370 17.24 -12.07 3.92
N VAL A 371 17.77 -10.95 3.45
CA VAL A 371 17.54 -9.64 4.07
C VAL A 371 16.60 -8.86 3.17
N ALA A 372 15.44 -8.46 3.69
CA ALA A 372 14.49 -7.61 2.99
C ALA A 372 14.54 -6.19 3.56
N ILE A 373 14.67 -5.21 2.68
CA ILE A 373 14.66 -3.79 3.04
C ILE A 373 13.47 -3.07 2.42
N ASP A 374 12.92 -2.08 3.12
CA ASP A 374 11.92 -1.17 2.57
C ASP A 374 12.26 0.30 2.90
N THR A 375 11.87 1.20 2.01
CA THR A 375 11.98 2.65 2.27
C THR A 375 10.94 3.10 3.29
N ALA A 376 9.76 2.45 3.31
CA ALA A 376 8.75 2.71 4.32
C ALA A 376 9.27 2.36 5.72
N LYS A 377 8.81 3.11 6.72
CA LYS A 377 9.01 2.76 8.13
C LYS A 377 8.27 1.45 8.41
N ILE A 378 8.99 0.42 8.84
CA ILE A 378 8.41 -0.85 9.28
C ILE A 378 8.17 -0.78 10.78
N GLU A 379 6.92 -0.79 11.21
CA GLU A 379 6.57 -0.79 12.63
C GLU A 379 6.97 -2.10 13.29
N PRO A 380 7.53 -2.12 14.50
CA PRO A 380 7.69 -3.34 15.26
C PRO A 380 6.34 -4.04 15.48
N LEU A 381 6.25 -5.36 15.22
CA LEU A 381 5.08 -6.12 15.65
C LEU A 381 5.05 -6.22 17.18
N GLU A 382 3.86 -6.41 17.74
CA GLU A 382 3.71 -6.60 19.19
C GLU A 382 4.53 -7.80 19.68
N ASN A 383 5.24 -7.63 20.80
CA ASN A 383 6.13 -8.64 21.35
C ASN A 383 5.38 -9.96 21.63
N GLY A 384 6.00 -11.05 21.16
CA GLY A 384 5.58 -12.43 21.41
C GLY A 384 5.20 -13.22 20.16
N TRP A 385 4.88 -12.61 19.02
CA TRP A 385 4.47 -13.42 17.84
C TRP A 385 5.61 -13.85 16.93
N ILE A 386 6.76 -13.18 16.94
CA ILE A 386 7.86 -13.46 15.99
C ILE A 386 8.87 -14.46 16.58
N ASP A 387 9.41 -14.16 17.75
CA ASP A 387 10.50 -14.96 18.33
C ASP A 387 9.94 -16.22 18.99
N ILE A 388 9.99 -17.34 18.29
CA ILE A 388 9.43 -18.61 18.74
C ILE A 388 10.18 -19.25 19.91
N PHE A 389 11.45 -18.90 20.08
CA PHE A 389 12.30 -19.44 21.13
C PHE A 389 12.33 -18.55 22.38
N SER A 390 11.80 -17.33 22.29
CA SER A 390 11.59 -16.47 23.45
C SER A 390 10.59 -17.08 24.45
N ASP A 391 10.82 -16.81 25.73
CA ASP A 391 9.89 -17.16 26.81
C ASP A 391 8.57 -16.38 26.71
N ASP A 392 8.60 -15.21 26.07
CA ASP A 392 7.41 -14.37 25.80
C ASP A 392 6.65 -14.80 24.54
N PHE A 393 7.03 -15.92 23.90
CA PHE A 393 6.37 -16.39 22.69
C PHE A 393 4.87 -16.67 22.91
N LYS A 394 4.06 -16.06 22.06
CA LYS A 394 2.61 -16.17 22.02
C LYS A 394 2.21 -16.98 20.81
N VAL A 395 1.62 -18.14 21.09
CA VAL A 395 0.98 -18.96 20.07
C VAL A 395 -0.26 -18.24 19.53
N MET A 396 -0.47 -18.30 18.21
CA MET A 396 -1.63 -17.68 17.55
C MET A 396 -2.84 -18.62 17.61
N TYR A 397 -3.54 -18.63 18.74
CA TYR A 397 -4.68 -19.53 18.96
C TYR A 397 -5.95 -19.12 18.20
N SER A 398 -6.25 -17.82 18.09
CA SER A 398 -7.49 -17.34 17.46
C SER A 398 -7.19 -16.20 16.50
N TRP A 399 -7.73 -16.27 15.29
CA TRP A 399 -7.62 -15.19 14.31
C TRP A 399 -8.31 -13.91 14.77
N ASN A 400 -9.48 -14.04 15.41
CA ASN A 400 -10.27 -12.90 15.88
C ASN A 400 -9.52 -12.01 16.88
N SER A 401 -8.60 -12.54 17.69
CA SER A 401 -7.82 -11.73 18.64
C SER A 401 -6.67 -10.96 17.99
N MET A 402 -6.29 -11.33 16.77
CA MET A 402 -5.24 -10.64 16.00
C MET A 402 -5.80 -9.54 15.10
N GLN A 403 -7.07 -9.67 14.70
CA GLN A 403 -7.72 -8.71 13.82
C GLN A 403 -7.93 -7.37 14.52
N LYS A 404 -7.55 -6.29 13.84
CA LYS A 404 -7.82 -4.91 14.24
C LYS A 404 -8.68 -4.23 13.18
N SER A 405 -9.60 -3.39 13.64
CA SER A 405 -10.30 -2.44 12.76
C SER A 405 -9.31 -1.38 12.26
N MET A 406 -9.43 -0.80 11.05
CA MET A 406 -8.65 0.35 10.54
C MET A 406 -8.56 1.50 11.55
N TYR A 407 -9.61 1.78 12.32
CA TYR A 407 -9.59 2.83 13.34
C TYR A 407 -8.59 2.53 14.47
N GLN A 408 -8.29 1.26 14.69
CA GLN A 408 -7.35 0.76 15.70
C GLN A 408 -6.03 0.26 15.11
N ARG A 409 -6.03 -0.11 13.83
CA ARG A 409 -4.89 -0.70 13.14
C ARG A 409 -3.86 0.39 12.89
N ILE A 410 -2.65 0.12 13.34
CA ILE A 410 -1.48 0.91 13.00
C ILE A 410 -0.92 0.39 11.67
N PRO A 411 -0.64 1.26 10.69
CA PRO A 411 0.04 0.87 9.46
C PRO A 411 1.39 0.22 9.78
N GLN A 412 1.61 -0.99 9.28
CA GLN A 412 2.82 -1.75 9.58
C GLN A 412 3.99 -1.38 8.65
N GLY A 413 3.69 -0.72 7.52
CA GLY A 413 4.66 -0.35 6.48
C GLY A 413 5.12 -1.52 5.60
N PHE A 414 4.69 -2.75 5.90
CA PHE A 414 4.99 -3.97 5.15
C PHE A 414 3.86 -4.30 4.18
N GLY A 415 4.17 -4.73 2.95
CA GLY A 415 3.18 -5.15 1.96
C GLY A 415 3.08 -4.26 0.72
N GLY A 416 3.86 -3.17 0.65
CA GLY A 416 3.88 -2.28 -0.51
C GLY A 416 2.50 -1.70 -0.83
N VAL A 417 2.09 -1.77 -2.11
CA VAL A 417 0.77 -1.30 -2.55
C VAL A 417 -0.41 -1.96 -1.84
N CYS A 418 -0.27 -3.18 -1.30
CA CYS A 418 -1.33 -3.80 -0.49
C CYS A 418 -1.57 -3.06 0.85
N GLU A 419 -0.51 -2.45 1.41
CA GLU A 419 -0.60 -1.68 2.65
C GLU A 419 -1.06 -0.24 2.38
N TYR A 420 -0.41 0.42 1.42
CA TYR A 420 -0.55 1.87 1.22
C TYR A 420 -1.27 2.31 -0.06
N GLY A 421 -1.69 1.38 -0.92
CA GLY A 421 -2.37 1.70 -2.18
C GLY A 421 -3.82 1.18 -2.24
N ILE A 422 -4.00 -0.11 -1.97
CA ILE A 422 -5.32 -0.77 -1.99
C ILE A 422 -6.16 -0.28 -0.80
N THR A 423 -7.45 -0.07 -1.05
CA THR A 423 -8.41 0.42 -0.05
C THR A 423 -8.51 -0.51 1.15
N SER A 424 -9.04 0.04 2.24
CA SER A 424 -9.36 -0.69 3.46
C SER A 424 -10.50 -1.72 3.32
N ARG A 425 -11.14 -1.81 2.14
CA ARG A 425 -12.14 -2.85 1.82
C ARG A 425 -11.52 -4.25 1.68
N TRP A 426 -10.22 -4.35 1.45
CA TRP A 426 -9.48 -5.60 1.59
C TRP A 426 -8.90 -5.74 3.00
N ASN A 427 -8.93 -6.96 3.57
CA ASN A 427 -8.52 -7.20 4.95
C ASN A 427 -6.99 -7.06 5.13
N LYS A 428 -6.54 -5.86 5.48
CA LYS A 428 -5.11 -5.55 5.70
C LYS A 428 -4.46 -6.32 6.85
N ASN A 429 -5.24 -6.98 7.73
CA ASN A 429 -4.69 -7.84 8.77
C ASN A 429 -3.94 -9.05 8.17
N TYR A 430 -4.25 -9.45 6.93
CA TYR A 430 -3.52 -10.52 6.24
C TYR A 430 -2.04 -10.22 6.01
N LEU A 431 -1.66 -8.94 5.88
CA LEU A 431 -0.25 -8.55 5.74
C LEU A 431 0.54 -8.87 7.01
N ASP A 432 -0.10 -8.76 8.18
CA ASP A 432 0.52 -9.10 9.46
C ASP A 432 0.80 -10.61 9.54
N LEU A 433 -0.11 -11.46 9.01
CA LEU A 433 0.10 -12.90 8.89
C LEU A 433 1.28 -13.25 7.98
N ILE A 434 1.33 -12.68 6.77
CA ILE A 434 2.44 -12.90 5.83
C ILE A 434 3.77 -12.48 6.48
N ARG A 435 3.77 -11.33 7.15
CA ARG A 435 4.94 -10.83 7.85
C ARG A 435 5.40 -11.77 8.96
N ILE A 436 4.49 -12.27 9.79
CA ILE A 436 4.80 -13.24 10.86
C ILE A 436 5.36 -14.54 10.26
N ILE A 437 4.78 -15.05 9.17
CA ILE A 437 5.25 -16.25 8.47
C ILE A 437 6.72 -16.09 8.05
N LEU A 438 7.08 -14.94 7.46
CA LEU A 438 8.45 -14.66 7.04
C LEU A 438 9.38 -14.43 8.23
N GLN A 439 9.01 -13.59 9.19
CA GLN A 439 9.88 -13.21 10.32
C GLN A 439 10.09 -14.31 11.35
N ARG A 440 9.24 -15.35 11.38
CA ARG A 440 9.51 -16.56 12.18
C ARG A 440 10.59 -17.46 11.56
N ASN A 441 11.01 -17.21 10.32
CA ASN A 441 12.15 -17.90 9.74
C ASN A 441 13.46 -17.27 10.24
N SER A 442 14.31 -18.08 10.89
CA SER A 442 15.59 -17.62 11.44
C SER A 442 16.60 -17.12 10.40
N SER A 443 16.37 -17.40 9.11
CA SER A 443 17.20 -16.95 7.99
C SER A 443 16.62 -15.71 7.27
N PHE A 444 15.63 -15.04 7.88
CA PHE A 444 15.00 -13.83 7.35
C PHE A 444 15.20 -12.62 8.28
N LEU A 445 15.59 -11.48 7.71
CA LEU A 445 15.64 -10.20 8.41
C LEU A 445 14.90 -9.13 7.61
N LEU A 446 13.96 -8.44 8.24
CA LEU A 446 13.18 -7.34 7.66
C LEU A 446 13.60 -6.01 8.29
N ILE A 447 13.96 -5.03 7.47
CA ILE A 447 14.48 -3.73 7.90
C ILE A 447 13.72 -2.61 7.17
N GLY A 448 13.11 -1.70 7.93
CA GLY A 448 12.43 -0.53 7.38
C GLY A 448 13.31 0.72 7.35
N GLY A 449 12.85 1.74 6.64
CA GLY A 449 13.51 3.05 6.58
C GLY A 449 14.83 3.06 5.78
N ILE A 450 15.15 2.01 5.03
CA ILE A 450 16.36 1.97 4.20
C ILE A 450 15.99 2.27 2.75
N ARG A 451 16.48 3.39 2.24
CA ARG A 451 16.37 3.73 0.82
C ARG A 451 17.54 3.14 0.04
N PHE A 452 17.24 2.23 -0.88
CA PHE A 452 18.22 1.70 -1.84
C PHE A 452 18.50 2.75 -2.93
N GLY A 453 19.75 2.90 -3.37
CA GLY A 453 20.25 4.06 -4.12
C GLY A 453 20.50 5.29 -3.24
N GLY A 454 20.52 5.13 -1.92
CA GLY A 454 20.76 6.20 -0.95
C GLY A 454 21.70 5.73 0.16
N ALA A 455 21.13 5.12 1.20
CA ALA A 455 21.93 4.60 2.33
C ALA A 455 22.68 3.32 1.95
N LEU A 456 22.14 2.59 0.98
CA LEU A 456 22.68 1.35 0.46
C LEU A 456 22.57 1.36 -1.06
N GLY A 457 23.62 0.94 -1.76
CA GLY A 457 23.67 0.77 -3.21
C GLY A 457 24.27 -0.58 -3.58
N PHE A 458 24.39 -0.90 -4.88
CA PHE A 458 24.86 -2.22 -5.33
C PHE A 458 26.27 -2.54 -4.82
N GLU A 459 27.24 -1.64 -5.03
CA GLU A 459 28.63 -1.87 -4.58
C GLU A 459 28.71 -2.16 -3.10
N LYS A 460 28.01 -1.35 -2.29
CA LYS A 460 28.00 -1.51 -0.84
C LYS A 460 27.32 -2.82 -0.44
N ALA A 461 26.19 -3.16 -1.05
CA ALA A 461 25.47 -4.41 -0.78
C ALA A 461 26.37 -5.64 -1.03
N PHE A 462 27.02 -5.73 -2.20
CA PHE A 462 27.93 -6.85 -2.50
C PHE A 462 29.16 -6.84 -1.58
N SER A 463 29.72 -5.68 -1.24
CA SER A 463 30.84 -5.58 -0.28
C SER A 463 30.48 -6.03 1.14
N LEU A 464 29.19 -5.95 1.50
CA LEU A 464 28.66 -6.40 2.78
C LEU A 464 28.27 -7.90 2.75
N GLY A 465 28.60 -8.61 1.67
CA GLY A 465 28.52 -10.07 1.61
C GLY A 465 27.22 -10.63 1.05
N PHE A 466 26.41 -9.84 0.32
CA PHE A 466 25.33 -10.39 -0.49
C PHE A 466 25.86 -11.00 -1.78
N ASP A 467 25.21 -12.07 -2.23
CA ASP A 467 25.54 -12.77 -3.49
C ASP A 467 24.65 -12.28 -4.64
N HIS A 468 23.45 -11.79 -4.34
CA HIS A 468 22.47 -11.28 -5.31
C HIS A 468 21.61 -10.15 -4.74
N VAL A 469 21.15 -9.25 -5.61
CA VAL A 469 20.20 -8.17 -5.27
C VAL A 469 18.95 -8.26 -6.15
N ALA A 470 17.78 -8.38 -5.53
CA ALA A 470 16.49 -8.42 -6.20
C ALA A 470 15.69 -7.13 -5.97
N LEU A 471 15.35 -6.42 -7.06
CA LEU A 471 14.58 -5.19 -7.04
C LEU A 471 13.07 -5.48 -7.14
N CYS A 472 12.31 -5.07 -6.13
CA CYS A 472 10.86 -5.24 -6.01
C CYS A 472 10.17 -3.89 -5.68
N LEU A 473 10.58 -2.82 -6.38
CA LEU A 473 10.24 -1.42 -6.06
C LEU A 473 8.82 -0.97 -6.47
N GLY A 474 8.09 -1.82 -7.22
CA GLY A 474 6.71 -1.57 -7.63
C GLY A 474 6.54 -0.42 -8.63
N ALA A 475 5.29 0.00 -8.83
CA ALA A 475 4.92 1.24 -9.52
C ALA A 475 4.58 2.34 -8.52
N GLY A 476 4.85 3.59 -8.86
CA GLY A 476 4.60 4.72 -7.96
C GLY A 476 4.64 6.10 -8.60
N LEU A 477 5.18 6.21 -9.81
CA LEU A 477 5.24 7.48 -10.53
C LEU A 477 3.90 7.75 -11.22
N SER A 478 3.23 8.84 -10.85
CA SER A 478 1.98 9.25 -11.50
C SER A 478 2.23 9.67 -12.96
N LYS A 479 1.27 9.38 -13.85
CA LYS A 479 1.28 9.96 -15.21
C LYS A 479 0.86 11.43 -15.10
N GLY A 480 1.85 12.33 -15.11
CA GLY A 480 1.63 13.77 -14.99
C GLY A 480 0.60 14.33 -15.99
N LEU A 481 -0.14 15.34 -15.54
CA LEU A 481 -1.00 16.21 -16.35
C LEU A 481 -0.30 17.54 -16.61
N LYS A 482 -1.00 18.47 -17.28
CA LYS A 482 -0.50 19.81 -17.61
C LYS A 482 0.17 20.46 -16.38
N PRO A 483 1.42 20.94 -16.51
CA PRO A 483 2.17 21.63 -15.47
C PRO A 483 1.41 22.71 -14.71
N ASP A 484 0.62 23.51 -15.42
CA ASP A 484 -0.12 24.63 -14.83
C ASP A 484 -1.17 24.19 -13.82
N TRP A 485 -1.81 23.03 -14.03
CA TRP A 485 -2.81 22.51 -13.10
C TRP A 485 -2.20 22.14 -11.75
N MET A 486 -0.97 21.62 -11.76
CA MET A 486 -0.28 21.19 -10.54
C MET A 486 0.20 22.36 -9.67
N LYS A 487 0.15 23.60 -10.18
CA LYS A 487 0.44 24.83 -9.42
C LYS A 487 -0.73 25.26 -8.54
N ILE A 488 -1.94 24.81 -8.83
CA ILE A 488 -3.18 25.24 -8.14
C ILE A 488 -3.34 24.51 -6.79
N ALA A 489 -3.64 25.26 -5.74
CA ALA A 489 -3.90 24.68 -4.42
C ALA A 489 -5.19 23.84 -4.44
N GLY A 490 -5.14 22.62 -3.90
CA GLY A 490 -6.24 21.64 -3.96
C GLY A 490 -6.15 20.60 -5.08
N VAL A 491 -5.13 20.65 -5.97
CA VAL A 491 -4.91 19.65 -7.03
C VAL A 491 -3.81 18.64 -6.66
N HIS A 492 -4.13 17.37 -6.38
CA HIS A 492 -3.18 16.36 -5.91
C HIS A 492 -3.14 15.12 -6.81
N PHE A 493 -2.04 14.36 -6.77
CA PHE A 493 -2.04 13.01 -7.36
C PHE A 493 -2.83 12.04 -6.47
N ALA A 494 -3.62 11.15 -7.09
CA ALA A 494 -4.39 10.13 -6.36
C ALA A 494 -3.48 9.19 -5.55
N THR A 495 -2.30 8.85 -6.10
CA THR A 495 -1.34 7.99 -5.40
C THR A 495 -0.71 8.65 -4.19
N ASP A 496 -0.42 9.95 -4.26
CA ASP A 496 0.04 10.72 -3.10
C ASP A 496 -1.02 10.73 -2.00
N PHE A 497 -2.30 10.93 -2.37
CA PHE A 497 -3.41 10.85 -1.41
C PHE A 497 -3.50 9.47 -0.74
N LEU A 498 -3.62 8.39 -1.51
CA LEU A 498 -3.77 7.03 -0.96
C LEU A 498 -2.58 6.62 -0.09
N MET A 499 -1.35 6.87 -0.56
CA MET A 499 -0.14 6.51 0.18
C MET A 499 -0.03 7.27 1.50
N THR A 500 -0.28 8.58 1.47
CA THR A 500 -0.21 9.41 2.68
C THR A 500 -1.33 9.07 3.66
N LEU A 501 -2.55 8.84 3.17
CA LEU A 501 -3.71 8.44 3.97
C LEU A 501 -3.42 7.16 4.77
N HIS A 502 -2.96 6.12 4.08
CA HIS A 502 -2.72 4.83 4.71
C HIS A 502 -1.47 4.82 5.59
N LEU A 503 -0.32 5.31 5.13
CA LEU A 503 0.90 5.35 5.95
C LEU A 503 0.82 6.34 7.12
N GLY A 504 0.02 7.40 6.97
CA GLY A 504 -0.24 8.40 8.01
C GLY A 504 -1.23 7.94 9.08
N ALA A 505 -1.76 6.72 8.98
CA ALA A 505 -2.79 6.20 9.88
C ALA A 505 -4.00 7.15 10.00
N ALA A 506 -4.45 7.72 8.89
CA ALA A 506 -5.41 8.83 8.87
C ALA A 506 -6.71 8.54 9.64
N TYR A 507 -7.17 7.29 9.58
CA TYR A 507 -8.36 6.78 10.28
C TYR A 507 -8.17 6.65 11.80
N HIS A 508 -6.94 6.62 12.32
CA HIS A 508 -6.71 6.55 13.75
C HIS A 508 -6.98 7.93 14.40
N LEU A 509 -7.74 7.97 15.50
CA LEU A 509 -8.13 9.21 16.20
C LEU A 509 -6.94 10.06 16.64
N GLN A 510 -5.92 9.40 17.18
CA GLN A 510 -4.66 10.03 17.61
C GLN A 510 -3.73 10.46 16.46
N SER A 511 -4.04 10.18 15.19
CA SER A 511 -3.16 10.57 14.07
C SER A 511 -3.26 12.06 13.73
N LEU A 512 -2.13 12.75 13.67
CA LEU A 512 -1.95 14.13 13.20
C LEU A 512 -1.75 14.20 11.68
N PHE A 513 -2.39 13.30 10.92
CA PHE A 513 -2.37 13.31 9.46
C PHE A 513 -2.79 14.68 8.88
N GLN A 514 -1.96 15.27 8.00
CA GLN A 514 -2.09 16.65 7.55
C GLN A 514 -2.53 16.78 6.07
N PHE A 515 -3.35 15.86 5.55
CA PHE A 515 -3.92 16.02 4.21
C PHE A 515 -5.32 16.63 4.30
N LYS A 516 -5.49 17.80 3.68
CA LYS A 516 -6.74 18.56 3.67
C LYS A 516 -7.63 18.10 2.51
N LEU A 517 -8.85 17.67 2.80
CA LEU A 517 -9.94 17.50 1.83
C LEU A 517 -11.04 18.54 2.03
N GLU A 518 -11.59 19.04 0.93
CA GLU A 518 -12.74 19.94 0.88
C GLU A 518 -13.74 19.44 -0.17
N LEU A 519 -15.03 19.39 0.20
CA LEU A 519 -16.12 19.07 -0.72
C LEU A 519 -16.53 20.33 -1.52
N PRO A 520 -16.95 20.20 -2.80
CA PRO A 520 -17.05 18.96 -3.58
C PRO A 520 -15.68 18.45 -4.07
N ILE A 521 -15.52 17.13 -4.14
CA ILE A 521 -14.28 16.46 -4.60
C ILE A 521 -14.49 15.88 -6.00
N VAL A 522 -13.53 16.08 -6.89
CA VAL A 522 -13.48 15.41 -8.20
C VAL A 522 -12.24 14.52 -8.29
N VAL A 523 -12.42 13.29 -8.76
CA VAL A 523 -11.34 12.34 -9.06
C VAL A 523 -11.28 12.11 -10.56
N LEU A 524 -10.15 12.45 -11.19
CA LEU A 524 -9.95 12.26 -12.62
C LEU A 524 -9.40 10.87 -12.91
N GLY A 525 -10.12 10.06 -13.69
CA GLY A 525 -9.66 8.76 -14.16
C GLY A 525 -10.76 7.70 -14.12
N GLY A 526 -10.53 6.59 -14.81
CA GLY A 526 -11.48 5.45 -14.87
C GLY A 526 -10.84 4.12 -14.49
N GLY A 527 -9.65 4.14 -13.88
CA GLY A 527 -8.96 2.93 -13.40
C GLY A 527 -9.24 2.65 -11.93
N LEU A 528 -8.78 1.49 -11.43
CA LEU A 528 -9.01 1.07 -10.04
C LEU A 528 -8.46 2.08 -9.03
N THR A 529 -7.26 2.63 -9.25
CA THR A 529 -6.70 3.70 -8.39
C THR A 529 -7.62 4.91 -8.28
N ALA A 530 -8.35 5.28 -9.34
CA ALA A 530 -9.27 6.41 -9.31
C ALA A 530 -10.55 6.06 -8.51
N VAL A 531 -11.08 4.84 -8.70
CA VAL A 531 -12.21 4.33 -7.91
C VAL A 531 -11.86 4.26 -6.42
N ASP A 532 -10.71 3.66 -6.10
CA ASP A 532 -10.18 3.56 -4.73
C ASP A 532 -10.00 4.94 -4.08
N CYS A 533 -9.45 5.89 -4.85
CA CYS A 533 -9.27 7.26 -4.40
C CYS A 533 -10.61 7.97 -4.12
N ALA A 534 -11.65 7.73 -4.92
CA ALA A 534 -12.97 8.33 -4.72
C ALA A 534 -13.66 7.79 -3.45
N VAL A 535 -13.62 6.48 -3.26
CA VAL A 535 -14.16 5.79 -2.08
C VAL A 535 -13.45 6.25 -0.80
N GLU A 536 -12.11 6.20 -0.79
CA GLU A 536 -11.32 6.60 0.38
C GLU A 536 -11.44 8.11 0.66
N ALA A 537 -11.57 8.98 -0.35
CA ALA A 537 -11.79 10.41 -0.15
C ALA A 537 -13.15 10.70 0.52
N ARG A 538 -14.22 10.01 0.09
CA ARG A 538 -15.56 10.14 0.70
C ARG A 538 -15.54 9.71 2.17
N SER A 539 -14.95 8.55 2.45
CA SER A 539 -14.86 8.02 3.82
C SER A 539 -13.97 8.87 4.73
N PHE A 540 -12.79 9.27 4.24
CA PHE A 540 -11.84 10.05 5.02
C PHE A 540 -12.37 11.46 5.35
N TYR A 541 -13.14 12.09 4.47
CA TYR A 541 -13.71 13.41 4.74
C TYR A 541 -14.53 13.44 6.05
N VAL A 542 -15.37 12.43 6.28
CA VAL A 542 -16.14 12.28 7.53
C VAL A 542 -15.21 12.22 8.74
N GLN A 543 -14.16 11.41 8.65
CA GLN A 543 -13.19 11.28 9.74
C GLN A 543 -12.40 12.55 9.99
N GLN A 544 -12.05 13.30 8.94
CA GLN A 544 -11.34 14.55 9.03
C GLN A 544 -12.14 15.60 9.82
N VAL A 545 -13.43 15.79 9.48
CA VAL A 545 -14.27 16.79 10.17
C VAL A 545 -14.58 16.40 11.61
N LEU A 546 -14.82 15.12 11.89
CA LEU A 546 -15.03 14.63 13.26
C LEU A 546 -13.78 14.79 14.13
N LYS A 547 -12.60 14.48 13.58
CA LYS A 547 -11.31 14.70 14.28
C LYS A 547 -11.04 16.17 14.53
N PHE A 548 -11.35 17.03 13.56
CA PHE A 548 -11.22 18.48 13.71
C PHE A 548 -12.09 18.98 14.88
N LYS A 549 -13.38 18.63 14.88
CA LYS A 549 -14.31 19.01 15.95
C LYS A 549 -13.88 18.49 17.31
N HIS A 550 -13.51 17.20 17.41
CA HIS A 550 -13.04 16.61 18.67
C HIS A 550 -11.86 17.38 19.28
N ARG A 551 -10.88 17.79 18.46
CA ARG A 551 -9.72 18.58 18.94
C ARG A 551 -10.11 20.01 19.31
N TYR A 552 -10.98 20.62 18.52
CA TYR A 552 -11.51 21.95 18.78
C TYR A 552 -12.26 22.01 20.12
N ASP A 553 -13.18 21.06 20.34
CA ASP A 553 -13.94 20.93 21.58
C ASP A 553 -13.02 20.65 22.78
N ALA A 554 -11.98 19.83 22.61
CA ALA A 554 -11.01 19.55 23.66
C ALA A 554 -10.20 20.79 24.08
N LEU A 555 -9.86 21.67 23.13
CA LEU A 555 -9.18 22.94 23.40
C LEU A 555 -10.11 23.96 24.07
N LYS A 556 -11.38 24.01 23.66
CA LYS A 556 -12.43 24.87 24.23
C LYS A 556 -12.67 24.68 25.72
N ILE A 557 -12.25 23.55 26.29
CA ILE A 557 -12.29 23.30 27.74
C ILE A 557 -11.39 24.29 28.51
N SER A 558 -10.33 24.82 27.89
CA SER A 558 -9.35 25.66 28.57
C SER A 558 -8.94 26.93 27.82
N LEU A 559 -9.23 27.02 26.53
CA LEU A 559 -8.97 28.18 25.70
C LEU A 559 -10.28 28.77 25.18
N SER A 560 -10.33 30.09 25.07
CA SER A 560 -11.39 30.81 24.37
C SER A 560 -11.31 30.59 22.86
N ASP A 561 -12.41 30.91 22.15
CA ASP A 561 -12.44 30.86 20.68
C ASP A 561 -11.34 31.72 20.04
N HIS A 562 -11.18 32.92 20.60
CA HIS A 562 -10.19 33.90 20.16
C HIS A 562 -8.76 33.36 20.29
N GLU A 563 -8.42 32.73 21.42
CA GLU A 563 -7.08 32.15 21.63
C GLU A 563 -6.77 31.00 20.67
N ILE A 564 -7.76 30.20 20.28
CA ILE A 564 -7.57 29.11 19.33
C ILE A 564 -7.33 29.66 17.90
N ARG A 565 -8.04 30.73 17.54
CA ARG A 565 -8.12 31.25 16.16
C ARG A 565 -7.32 32.52 15.90
N GLN A 566 -6.60 33.06 16.89
CA GLN A 566 -5.92 34.37 16.80
C GLN A 566 -5.00 34.53 15.57
N ASP A 567 -4.31 33.46 15.18
CA ASP A 567 -3.31 33.46 14.10
C ASP A 567 -3.89 32.90 12.78
N TRP A 568 -5.21 32.76 12.69
CA TRP A 568 -5.89 32.19 11.52
C TRP A 568 -6.31 33.30 10.55
N THR A 569 -6.03 33.08 9.27
CA THR A 569 -6.53 33.93 8.19
C THR A 569 -8.04 33.81 8.04
N ALA A 570 -8.67 34.74 7.32
CA ALA A 570 -10.11 34.68 7.04
C ALA A 570 -10.52 33.36 6.35
N GLN A 571 -9.69 32.84 5.43
CA GLN A 571 -9.96 31.57 4.74
C GLN A 571 -9.86 30.36 5.68
N GLU A 572 -8.90 30.37 6.60
CA GLU A 572 -8.75 29.29 7.57
C GLU A 572 -9.92 29.25 8.55
N ASN A 573 -10.45 30.42 8.94
CA ASN A 573 -11.66 30.53 9.74
C ASN A 573 -12.90 29.99 9.01
N GLU A 574 -13.11 30.39 7.75
CA GLU A 574 -14.23 29.91 6.92
C GLU A 574 -14.22 28.39 6.77
N LEU A 575 -13.04 27.81 6.52
CA LEU A 575 -12.88 26.36 6.41
C LEU A 575 -13.15 25.66 7.75
N ALA A 576 -12.64 26.20 8.85
CA ALA A 576 -12.89 25.65 10.18
C ALA A 576 -14.38 25.66 10.53
N ASP A 577 -15.09 26.75 10.21
CA ASP A 577 -16.54 26.85 10.44
C ASP A 577 -17.30 25.82 9.61
N THR A 578 -16.89 25.62 8.35
CA THR A 578 -17.44 24.56 7.49
C THR A 578 -17.25 23.17 8.11
N TYR A 579 -16.03 22.85 8.56
CA TYR A 579 -15.75 21.55 9.20
C TYR A 579 -16.55 21.35 10.48
N LEU A 580 -16.65 22.36 11.35
CA LEU A 580 -17.43 22.29 12.57
C LEU A 580 -18.93 22.13 12.28
N ALA A 581 -19.46 22.84 11.28
CA ALA A 581 -20.85 22.71 10.86
C ALA A 581 -21.16 21.30 10.34
N HIS A 582 -20.31 20.76 9.46
CA HIS A 582 -20.50 19.41 8.92
C HIS A 582 -20.39 18.33 10.01
N ALA A 583 -19.40 18.46 10.90
CA ALA A 583 -19.25 17.54 12.03
C ALA A 583 -20.47 17.59 12.97
N CYS A 584 -21.04 18.77 13.22
CA CYS A 584 -22.28 18.90 14.00
C CYS A 584 -23.49 18.22 13.35
N GLU A 585 -23.62 18.24 12.02
CA GLU A 585 -24.70 17.50 11.35
C GLU A 585 -24.48 15.98 11.40
N ILE A 586 -23.23 15.52 11.30
CA ILE A 586 -22.88 14.10 11.43
C ILE A 586 -23.15 13.61 12.87
N ASP A 587 -22.78 14.38 13.90
CA ASP A 587 -23.02 14.04 15.31
C ASP A 587 -24.51 13.85 15.65
N LYS A 588 -25.43 14.43 14.86
CA LYS A 588 -26.89 14.26 15.01
C LYS A 588 -27.42 12.95 14.43
N VAL A 589 -26.59 12.19 13.73
CA VAL A 589 -26.97 10.93 13.08
C VAL A 589 -26.42 9.79 13.93
N ASP A 590 -27.30 8.85 14.31
CA ASP A 590 -26.83 7.56 14.77
C ASP A 590 -26.27 6.81 13.55
N VAL A 591 -24.94 6.90 13.39
CA VAL A 591 -24.22 6.29 12.27
C VAL A 591 -24.47 4.78 12.24
N GLN A 592 -24.67 4.12 13.38
CA GLN A 592 -24.93 2.67 13.41
C GLN A 592 -26.27 2.28 12.78
N GLN A 593 -27.22 3.21 12.73
CA GLN A 593 -28.59 2.94 12.29
C GLN A 593 -28.98 3.65 11.00
N ASN A 594 -28.30 4.73 10.59
CA ASN A 594 -28.79 5.61 9.54
C ASN A 594 -27.70 6.18 8.61
N LEU A 595 -27.04 5.25 7.92
CA LEU A 595 -25.89 5.50 7.04
C LEU A 595 -26.24 6.25 5.75
N GLU A 596 -27.43 5.98 5.23
CA GLU A 596 -27.99 6.69 4.08
C GLU A 596 -28.10 8.19 4.34
N LYS A 597 -28.36 8.58 5.59
CA LYS A 597 -28.37 9.99 5.99
C LYS A 597 -26.98 10.63 5.92
N ILE A 598 -25.91 9.91 6.27
CA ILE A 598 -24.54 10.40 6.10
C ILE A 598 -24.21 10.59 4.62
N HIS A 599 -24.55 9.62 3.78
CA HIS A 599 -24.39 9.76 2.32
C HIS A 599 -25.14 10.98 1.78
N SER A 600 -26.40 11.16 2.19
CA SER A 600 -27.21 12.31 1.81
C SER A 600 -26.58 13.64 2.23
N LEU A 601 -26.03 13.74 3.45
CA LEU A 601 -25.32 14.93 3.92
C LEU A 601 -24.10 15.24 3.04
N ILE A 602 -23.26 14.22 2.76
CA ILE A 602 -22.08 14.40 1.90
C ILE A 602 -22.49 14.87 0.50
N ASP A 603 -23.58 14.31 -0.05
CA ASP A 603 -24.07 14.68 -1.37
C ASP A 603 -24.66 16.10 -1.41
N GLN A 604 -25.32 16.53 -0.33
CA GLN A 604 -25.77 17.93 -0.13
C GLN A 604 -24.60 18.91 -0.08
N TRP A 605 -23.45 18.49 0.45
CA TRP A 605 -22.21 19.28 0.44
C TRP A 605 -21.41 19.16 -0.86
N GLY A 606 -21.99 18.52 -1.89
CA GLY A 606 -21.44 18.40 -3.24
C GLY A 606 -20.96 17.01 -3.63
N GLY A 607 -20.65 16.16 -2.65
CA GLY A 607 -20.26 14.77 -2.86
C GLY A 607 -18.88 14.57 -3.50
N VAL A 608 -18.67 13.35 -3.98
CA VAL A 608 -17.45 12.93 -4.68
C VAL A 608 -17.82 12.44 -6.07
N THR A 609 -17.13 12.96 -7.08
CA THR A 609 -17.41 12.65 -8.49
C THR A 609 -16.18 12.06 -9.17
N LEU A 610 -16.33 10.89 -9.80
CA LEU A 610 -15.36 10.29 -10.71
C LEU A 610 -15.59 10.84 -12.12
N LEU A 611 -14.58 11.46 -12.71
CA LEU A 611 -14.62 12.04 -14.07
C LEU A 611 -13.76 11.20 -15.02
N TYR A 612 -14.37 10.69 -16.09
CA TYR A 612 -13.69 9.87 -17.08
C TYR A 612 -13.94 10.34 -18.53
N ARG A 613 -12.88 10.53 -19.30
CA ARG A 613 -12.95 11.15 -20.64
C ARG A 613 -13.54 10.32 -21.77
N LYS A 614 -13.92 9.07 -21.51
CA LYS A 614 -14.47 8.15 -22.52
C LYS A 614 -15.70 7.46 -21.94
N ASP A 615 -16.41 6.72 -22.78
CA ASP A 615 -17.44 5.79 -22.36
C ASP A 615 -16.99 4.92 -21.18
N ILE A 616 -17.87 4.78 -20.18
CA ILE A 616 -17.59 4.03 -18.95
C ILE A 616 -17.22 2.56 -19.21
N ILE A 617 -17.75 1.93 -20.27
CA ILE A 617 -17.43 0.55 -20.67
C ILE A 617 -15.96 0.45 -21.11
N GLN A 618 -15.39 1.54 -21.62
CA GLN A 618 -13.97 1.60 -21.99
C GLN A 618 -13.05 1.86 -20.78
N SER A 619 -13.61 2.22 -19.63
CA SER A 619 -12.82 2.47 -18.43
C SER A 619 -12.07 1.20 -17.99
N PRO A 620 -10.80 1.31 -17.55
CA PRO A 620 -10.08 0.14 -17.05
C PRO A 620 -10.78 -0.52 -15.86
N ALA A 621 -11.43 0.24 -14.97
CA ALA A 621 -12.20 -0.33 -13.86
C ALA A 621 -13.34 -1.20 -14.37
N TYR A 622 -14.12 -0.76 -15.35
CA TYR A 622 -15.20 -1.57 -15.93
C TYR A 622 -14.67 -2.85 -16.60
N ARG A 623 -13.61 -2.73 -17.42
CA ARG A 623 -13.05 -3.86 -18.18
C ARG A 623 -12.34 -4.90 -17.30
N ILE A 624 -11.69 -4.44 -16.24
CA ILE A 624 -10.85 -5.29 -15.38
C ILE A 624 -11.66 -5.78 -14.18
N ASN A 625 -12.35 -4.90 -13.44
CA ASN A 625 -13.08 -5.25 -12.23
C ASN A 625 -14.28 -4.32 -12.00
N VAL A 626 -15.37 -4.56 -12.72
CA VAL A 626 -16.61 -3.77 -12.63
C VAL A 626 -17.26 -3.80 -11.25
N GLU A 627 -16.99 -4.84 -10.45
CA GLU A 627 -17.56 -4.98 -9.11
C GLU A 627 -17.04 -3.89 -8.14
N GLU A 628 -15.81 -3.42 -8.33
CA GLU A 628 -15.28 -2.27 -7.59
C GLU A 628 -16.01 -0.97 -7.94
N LEU A 629 -16.32 -0.80 -9.23
CA LEU A 629 -17.07 0.36 -9.71
C LEU A 629 -18.52 0.32 -9.20
N LYS A 630 -19.17 -0.85 -9.22
CA LYS A 630 -20.51 -1.04 -8.62
C LYS A 630 -20.52 -0.72 -7.13
N ALA A 631 -19.54 -1.21 -6.38
CA ALA A 631 -19.43 -0.92 -4.96
C ALA A 631 -19.28 0.59 -4.70
N ALA A 632 -18.44 1.28 -5.48
CA ALA A 632 -18.31 2.74 -5.38
C ALA A 632 -19.61 3.49 -5.72
N LEU A 633 -20.36 3.05 -6.74
CA LEU A 633 -21.67 3.62 -7.09
C LEU A 633 -22.69 3.43 -5.95
N ASN A 634 -22.72 2.24 -5.33
CA ASN A 634 -23.57 1.96 -4.18
C ASN A 634 -23.25 2.85 -2.97
N GLU A 635 -22.00 3.30 -2.80
CA GLU A 635 -21.59 4.25 -1.76
C GLU A 635 -21.96 5.72 -2.08
N GLY A 636 -22.58 5.97 -3.24
CA GLY A 636 -23.00 7.30 -3.68
C GLY A 636 -21.92 8.08 -4.43
N ILE A 637 -20.86 7.43 -4.91
CA ILE A 637 -19.89 8.08 -5.82
C ILE A 637 -20.58 8.39 -7.14
N LYS A 638 -20.58 9.66 -7.54
CA LYS A 638 -21.13 10.09 -8.82
C LYS A 638 -20.12 9.78 -9.93
N VAL A 639 -20.57 9.34 -11.09
CA VAL A 639 -19.69 9.09 -12.25
C VAL A 639 -20.16 9.94 -13.42
N ILE A 640 -19.25 10.78 -13.91
CA ILE A 640 -19.37 11.52 -15.17
C ILE A 640 -18.39 10.89 -16.15
N TYR A 641 -18.87 10.48 -17.31
CA TYR A 641 -18.07 9.89 -18.36
C TYR A 641 -18.30 10.62 -19.70
N ASP A 642 -17.51 10.31 -20.73
CA ASP A 642 -17.49 11.05 -22.01
C ASP A 642 -17.20 12.55 -21.89
N GLU A 643 -16.58 12.96 -20.78
CA GLU A 643 -16.17 14.34 -20.54
C GLU A 643 -14.71 14.42 -20.14
N GLU A 644 -13.95 15.25 -20.84
CA GLU A 644 -12.54 15.51 -20.52
C GLU A 644 -12.41 16.81 -19.70
N LEU A 645 -11.43 16.83 -18.79
CA LEU A 645 -11.06 18.05 -18.10
C LEU A 645 -10.38 19.01 -19.09
N ALA A 646 -11.06 20.13 -19.38
CA ALA A 646 -10.55 21.16 -20.28
C ALA A 646 -9.65 22.15 -19.54
N ASP A 647 -10.13 22.65 -18.38
CA ASP A 647 -9.40 23.63 -17.58
C ASP A 647 -9.77 23.61 -16.08
N ILE A 648 -8.98 24.31 -15.26
CA ILE A 648 -9.18 24.45 -13.82
C ILE A 648 -9.22 25.94 -13.47
N HIS A 649 -10.29 26.38 -12.80
CA HIS A 649 -10.44 27.75 -12.35
C HIS A 649 -10.17 27.87 -10.85
N SER A 650 -9.22 28.75 -10.50
CA SER A 650 -8.93 29.10 -9.12
C SER A 650 -9.73 30.32 -8.66
N ASP A 651 -9.92 30.43 -7.34
CA ASP A 651 -10.37 31.68 -6.72
C ASP A 651 -9.25 32.74 -6.70
N GLU A 652 -9.58 33.93 -6.17
CA GLU A 652 -8.64 35.06 -6.02
C GLU A 652 -7.40 34.73 -5.18
N LYS A 653 -7.42 33.62 -4.44
CA LYS A 653 -6.35 33.15 -3.55
C LYS A 653 -5.56 31.99 -4.17
N GLY A 654 -5.82 31.62 -5.42
CA GLY A 654 -5.13 30.53 -6.12
C GLY A 654 -5.55 29.13 -5.68
N CYS A 655 -6.66 29.00 -4.94
CA CYS A 655 -7.25 27.71 -4.58
C CYS A 655 -8.25 27.26 -5.64
N ILE A 656 -8.31 25.96 -5.93
CA ILE A 656 -9.31 25.42 -6.85
C ILE A 656 -10.73 25.75 -6.36
N ALA A 657 -11.55 26.27 -7.27
CA ALA A 657 -12.94 26.58 -7.00
C ALA A 657 -13.88 25.82 -7.94
N GLN A 658 -13.48 25.68 -9.20
CA GLN A 658 -14.26 25.04 -10.25
C GLN A 658 -13.35 24.33 -11.25
N ILE A 659 -13.91 23.35 -11.94
CA ILE A 659 -13.29 22.75 -13.13
C ILE A 659 -14.21 22.94 -14.34
N GLN A 660 -13.60 23.15 -15.51
CA GLN A 660 -14.29 23.18 -16.79
C GLN A 660 -14.07 21.84 -17.48
N THR A 661 -15.14 21.11 -17.74
CA THR A 661 -15.12 19.95 -18.64
C THR A 661 -15.42 20.38 -20.06
N THR A 662 -15.36 19.43 -21.01
CA THR A 662 -15.80 19.65 -22.39
C THR A 662 -17.26 20.09 -22.51
N GLU A 663 -18.11 19.78 -21.52
CA GLU A 663 -19.56 20.00 -21.59
C GLU A 663 -20.09 20.99 -20.54
N ARG A 664 -19.45 21.06 -19.36
CA ARG A 664 -20.00 21.81 -18.21
C ARG A 664 -18.94 22.31 -17.24
N THR A 665 -19.33 23.26 -16.41
CA THR A 665 -18.55 23.71 -15.27
C THR A 665 -19.03 22.98 -14.01
N LEU A 666 -18.10 22.45 -13.22
CA LEU A 666 -18.39 21.77 -11.95
C LEU A 666 -17.70 22.50 -10.80
N ALA A 667 -18.40 22.70 -9.69
CA ALA A 667 -17.78 23.14 -8.45
C ALA A 667 -16.82 22.06 -7.94
N CYS A 668 -15.61 22.49 -7.54
CA CYS A 668 -14.56 21.57 -7.11
C CYS A 668 -13.64 22.29 -6.13
N LYS A 669 -13.52 21.77 -4.91
CA LYS A 669 -12.60 22.28 -3.88
C LYS A 669 -11.40 21.36 -3.65
N THR A 670 -11.45 20.13 -4.19
CA THR A 670 -10.30 19.22 -4.22
C THR A 670 -10.35 18.37 -5.48
N LEU A 671 -9.26 18.36 -6.24
CA LEU A 671 -9.09 17.56 -7.46
C LEU A 671 -8.00 16.51 -7.25
N LEU A 672 -8.34 15.23 -7.45
CA LEU A 672 -7.41 14.10 -7.31
C LEU A 672 -7.15 13.46 -8.68
N LEU A 673 -5.88 13.39 -9.09
CA LEU A 673 -5.48 12.96 -10.43
C LEU A 673 -5.09 11.47 -10.43
N GLY A 674 -5.99 10.62 -10.94
CA GLY A 674 -5.87 9.16 -11.07
C GLY A 674 -5.61 8.69 -12.51
N THR A 675 -4.69 9.34 -13.21
CA THR A 675 -4.37 9.13 -14.65
C THR A 675 -3.53 7.90 -14.96
N GLY A 676 -3.23 7.08 -13.94
CA GLY A 676 -2.46 5.84 -14.03
C GLY A 676 -1.02 5.97 -13.55
N LEU A 677 -0.35 4.83 -13.44
CA LEU A 677 0.98 4.70 -12.86
C LEU A 677 2.04 4.33 -13.90
N LYS A 678 3.29 4.65 -13.57
CA LYS A 678 4.50 4.18 -14.25
C LYS A 678 5.38 3.38 -13.27
N PRO A 679 6.17 2.42 -13.77
CA PRO A 679 7.16 1.68 -13.00
C PRO A 679 8.10 2.62 -12.23
N ASN A 680 8.47 2.25 -11.01
CA ASN A 680 9.41 3.04 -10.22
C ASN A 680 10.86 2.73 -10.62
N VAL A 681 11.30 3.32 -11.73
CA VAL A 681 12.69 3.21 -12.23
C VAL A 681 13.64 4.26 -11.64
N SER A 682 13.23 4.94 -10.55
CA SER A 682 14.01 6.04 -9.96
C SER A 682 15.41 5.63 -9.51
N ILE A 683 15.61 4.35 -9.18
CA ILE A 683 16.91 3.77 -8.83
C ILE A 683 17.95 3.91 -9.95
N ALA A 684 17.54 3.95 -11.21
CA ALA A 684 18.46 4.16 -12.33
C ALA A 684 19.03 5.58 -12.41
N HIS A 685 18.47 6.54 -11.64
CA HIS A 685 19.10 7.85 -11.44
C HIS A 685 20.17 7.83 -10.35
N ASP A 686 20.10 6.88 -9.41
CA ASP A 686 21.10 6.75 -8.33
C ASP A 686 22.21 5.74 -8.69
N GLU A 687 21.92 4.79 -9.58
CA GLU A 687 22.81 3.68 -9.95
C GLU A 687 22.98 3.60 -11.48
N ASP A 688 24.08 4.18 -11.99
CA ASP A 688 24.35 4.33 -13.43
C ASP A 688 24.47 3.01 -14.21
N CYS A 689 24.65 1.88 -13.51
CA CYS A 689 24.79 0.56 -14.12
C CYS A 689 23.48 0.03 -14.73
N LEU A 690 22.33 0.59 -14.36
CA LEU A 690 21.02 0.16 -14.85
C LEU A 690 20.70 0.76 -16.22
N ILE A 691 19.94 0.02 -17.02
CA ILE A 691 19.50 0.42 -18.36
C ILE A 691 17.97 0.49 -18.34
N ILE A 692 17.41 1.61 -18.80
CA ILE A 692 15.96 1.77 -18.98
C ILE A 692 15.62 1.56 -20.45
N GLU A 693 14.64 0.71 -20.73
CA GLU A 693 14.09 0.46 -22.06
C GLU A 693 12.56 0.47 -21.98
N ASN A 694 11.90 1.25 -22.85
CA ASN A 694 10.44 1.38 -22.88
C ASN A 694 9.79 1.75 -21.52
N SER A 695 10.47 2.55 -20.69
CA SER A 695 10.06 2.94 -19.31
C SER A 695 10.20 1.84 -18.24
N TYR A 696 10.80 0.70 -18.55
CA TYR A 696 11.08 -0.40 -17.62
C TYR A 696 12.58 -0.64 -17.48
N LEU A 697 13.01 -1.37 -16.45
CA LEU A 697 14.40 -1.81 -16.37
C LEU A 697 14.64 -2.92 -17.40
N LYS A 698 15.74 -2.82 -18.16
CA LYS A 698 16.06 -3.77 -19.22
C LYS A 698 16.49 -5.11 -18.64
N THR A 699 15.69 -6.15 -18.87
CA THR A 699 16.04 -7.54 -18.58
C THR A 699 16.96 -8.12 -19.65
N MET A 700 17.55 -9.27 -19.36
CA MET A 700 18.30 -10.07 -20.33
C MET A 700 17.39 -10.46 -21.50
N ASP A 701 17.97 -10.52 -22.71
CA ASP A 701 17.28 -10.92 -23.94
C ASP A 701 17.78 -12.31 -24.35
N ASP A 702 17.18 -13.34 -23.76
CA ASP A 702 17.49 -14.76 -24.00
C ASP A 702 16.31 -15.53 -24.62
N GLY A 703 15.26 -14.81 -25.03
CA GLY A 703 14.02 -15.39 -25.55
C GLY A 703 13.04 -15.85 -24.49
N ASP A 704 13.39 -15.83 -23.19
CA ASP A 704 12.44 -16.09 -22.09
C ASP A 704 11.98 -14.78 -21.42
N LEU A 705 10.70 -14.45 -21.64
CA LEU A 705 10.05 -13.27 -21.08
C LEU A 705 9.88 -13.33 -19.55
N ASP A 706 10.08 -14.50 -18.92
CA ASP A 706 10.02 -14.69 -17.47
C ASP A 706 11.39 -14.51 -16.80
N ASN A 707 12.48 -14.33 -17.55
CA ASN A 707 13.81 -14.06 -16.99
C ASN A 707 13.86 -12.68 -16.30
N PRO A 708 14.06 -12.62 -14.97
CA PRO A 708 14.09 -11.37 -14.24
C PRO A 708 15.49 -10.73 -14.18
N LEU A 709 16.54 -11.40 -14.65
CA LEU A 709 17.91 -10.91 -14.58
C LEU A 709 18.06 -9.65 -15.43
N LEU A 710 18.75 -8.64 -14.88
CA LEU A 710 18.95 -7.37 -15.56
C LEU A 710 20.15 -7.42 -16.50
N ASN A 711 19.99 -6.78 -17.65
CA ASN A 711 21.10 -6.39 -18.50
C ASN A 711 21.69 -5.08 -17.96
N VAL A 712 22.95 -5.12 -17.55
CA VAL A 712 23.62 -4.02 -16.85
C VAL A 712 24.82 -3.51 -17.64
N LYS A 713 25.12 -2.22 -17.52
CA LYS A 713 26.28 -1.62 -18.19
C LYS A 713 27.62 -2.10 -17.61
N ASN A 714 27.62 -2.50 -16.34
CA ASN A 714 28.82 -2.94 -15.64
C ASN A 714 28.83 -4.47 -15.50
N ALA A 715 29.76 -5.11 -16.24
CA ALA A 715 29.91 -6.56 -16.26
C ALA A 715 30.12 -7.20 -14.87
N LYS A 716 30.64 -6.44 -13.88
CA LYS A 716 30.80 -6.91 -12.48
C LYS A 716 29.48 -7.33 -11.83
N PHE A 717 28.37 -6.70 -12.22
CA PHE A 717 27.04 -6.98 -11.68
C PHE A 717 26.20 -7.88 -12.57
N GLN A 718 26.75 -8.31 -13.71
CA GLN A 718 26.04 -9.17 -14.63
C GLN A 718 25.61 -10.46 -13.93
N ASN A 719 24.36 -10.87 -14.16
CA ASN A 719 23.70 -12.01 -13.51
C ASN A 719 23.49 -11.86 -11.99
N LYS A 720 23.94 -10.79 -11.32
CA LYS A 720 23.80 -10.61 -9.85
C LYS A 720 22.65 -9.70 -9.44
N ILE A 721 21.92 -9.16 -10.42
CA ILE A 721 20.81 -8.22 -10.20
C ILE A 721 19.60 -8.69 -11.01
N SER A 722 18.42 -8.64 -10.39
CA SER A 722 17.14 -8.98 -11.01
C SER A 722 16.04 -7.99 -10.64
N CYS A 723 14.99 -7.88 -11.46
CA CYS A 723 13.80 -7.08 -11.15
C CYS A 723 12.50 -7.89 -11.21
N PHE A 724 11.53 -7.53 -10.37
CA PHE A 724 10.26 -8.23 -10.22
C PHE A 724 9.07 -7.28 -10.13
N GLY A 725 7.86 -7.83 -10.30
CA GLY A 725 6.59 -7.11 -10.20
C GLY A 725 6.43 -6.05 -11.28
N ASP A 726 5.93 -4.88 -10.89
CA ASP A 726 5.67 -3.76 -11.81
C ASP A 726 6.91 -3.19 -12.52
N LEU A 727 8.12 -3.59 -12.11
CA LEU A 727 9.35 -3.23 -12.84
C LEU A 727 9.52 -4.00 -14.14
N ASN A 728 8.72 -5.05 -14.36
CA ASN A 728 8.64 -5.83 -15.58
C ASN A 728 7.27 -5.63 -16.25
N SER A 729 7.27 -5.28 -17.54
CA SER A 729 6.06 -4.97 -18.31
C SER A 729 5.05 -6.11 -18.38
N ARG A 730 5.50 -7.37 -18.33
CA ARG A 730 4.64 -8.57 -18.35
C ARG A 730 3.83 -8.74 -17.07
N TYR A 731 4.37 -8.28 -15.93
CA TYR A 731 3.81 -8.50 -14.60
C TYR A 731 3.18 -7.25 -13.98
N HIS A 732 3.06 -6.17 -14.76
CA HIS A 732 2.53 -4.90 -14.30
C HIS A 732 1.02 -4.93 -14.04
N GLY A 733 0.60 -4.24 -12.98
CA GLY A 733 -0.79 -3.79 -12.82
C GLY A 733 -1.71 -4.68 -11.99
N SER A 734 -1.22 -5.79 -11.40
CA SER A 734 -1.99 -6.53 -10.39
C SER A 734 -1.10 -7.23 -9.36
N VAL A 735 -1.64 -7.40 -8.15
CA VAL A 735 -0.95 -8.08 -7.03
C VAL A 735 -0.57 -9.51 -7.39
N VAL A 736 -1.51 -10.27 -7.97
CA VAL A 736 -1.28 -11.67 -8.36
C VAL A 736 -0.22 -11.81 -9.45
N LYS A 737 -0.14 -10.87 -10.41
CA LYS A 737 0.94 -10.84 -11.41
C LYS A 737 2.28 -10.53 -10.76
N ALA A 738 2.33 -9.60 -9.81
CA ALA A 738 3.55 -9.32 -9.08
C ALA A 738 4.05 -10.55 -8.27
N MET A 739 3.15 -11.29 -7.62
CA MET A 739 3.49 -12.56 -6.95
C MET A 739 3.95 -13.64 -7.95
N ALA A 740 3.29 -13.72 -9.12
CA ALA A 740 3.66 -14.65 -10.18
C ALA A 740 5.07 -14.38 -10.74
N SER A 741 5.47 -13.11 -10.85
CA SER A 741 6.84 -12.75 -11.26
C SER A 741 7.90 -13.34 -10.32
N ALA A 742 7.63 -13.36 -9.01
CA ALA A 742 8.53 -13.96 -8.03
C ALA A 742 8.54 -15.49 -8.15
N LYS A 743 7.36 -16.13 -8.25
CA LYS A 743 7.24 -17.59 -8.43
C LYS A 743 7.99 -18.08 -9.68
N LYS A 744 7.89 -17.35 -10.79
CA LYS A 744 8.50 -17.76 -12.06
C LYS A 744 9.96 -17.33 -12.17
N GLY A 745 10.34 -16.24 -11.52
CA GLY A 745 11.68 -15.67 -11.64
C GLY A 745 12.70 -16.16 -10.59
N TYR A 746 12.28 -16.68 -9.42
CA TYR A 746 13.25 -17.15 -8.42
C TYR A 746 14.21 -18.26 -8.91
N PRO A 747 13.83 -19.21 -9.80
CA PRO A 747 14.76 -20.23 -10.30
C PRO A 747 15.97 -19.62 -11.02
N TYR A 748 15.79 -18.50 -11.73
CA TYR A 748 16.88 -17.77 -12.38
C TYR A 748 17.91 -17.21 -11.38
N ILE A 749 17.45 -16.81 -10.19
CA ILE A 749 18.36 -16.43 -9.10
C ILE A 749 19.15 -17.65 -8.63
N LEU A 750 18.48 -18.79 -8.44
CA LEU A 750 19.17 -20.02 -8.01
C LEU A 750 20.26 -20.44 -8.99
N ASP A 751 19.97 -20.37 -10.29
CA ASP A 751 20.93 -20.73 -11.32
C ASP A 751 22.09 -19.73 -11.41
N SER A 752 21.81 -18.44 -11.21
CA SER A 752 22.87 -17.43 -11.08
C SER A 752 23.77 -17.69 -9.85
N LEU A 753 23.19 -18.04 -8.70
CA LEU A 753 23.96 -18.34 -7.49
C LEU A 753 24.86 -19.58 -7.66
N LYS A 754 24.40 -20.61 -8.39
CA LYS A 754 25.24 -21.78 -8.73
C LYS A 754 26.45 -21.40 -9.60
N GLN A 755 26.24 -20.52 -10.57
CA GLN A 755 27.32 -20.06 -11.47
C GLN A 755 28.35 -19.18 -10.73
N ASN A 756 27.91 -18.48 -9.68
CA ASN A 756 28.72 -17.54 -8.91
C ASN A 756 29.33 -18.14 -7.63
N ALA A 757 29.24 -19.47 -7.43
CA ALA A 757 29.71 -20.13 -6.21
C ALA A 757 31.21 -19.84 -5.93
N PHE A 758 31.48 -18.98 -4.96
CA PHE A 758 32.84 -18.72 -4.46
C PHE A 758 33.32 -19.91 -3.60
N GLN A 759 34.59 -20.29 -3.79
CA GLN A 759 35.26 -21.39 -3.10
C GLN A 759 35.75 -21.08 -1.67
N ASP A 760 35.32 -19.98 -1.05
CA ASP A 760 35.76 -19.69 0.33
C ASP A 760 34.90 -20.45 1.35
N SER A 761 35.38 -21.64 1.66
CA SER A 761 34.93 -22.54 2.71
C SER A 761 35.17 -21.93 4.09
N ASN A 762 34.33 -20.98 4.50
CA ASN A 762 34.01 -20.77 5.89
C ASN A 762 32.48 -20.79 5.99
N LEU A 763 31.94 -21.99 6.25
CA LEU A 763 30.56 -22.22 6.66
C LEU A 763 30.33 -21.47 7.98
N LEU A 764 30.10 -20.17 7.88
CA LEU A 764 29.70 -19.32 9.00
C LEU A 764 28.20 -19.51 9.20
N GLU A 765 27.84 -19.82 10.44
CA GLU A 765 26.46 -19.88 10.91
C GLU A 765 25.69 -18.61 10.48
N ASN A 766 24.51 -18.80 9.87
CA ASN A 766 23.61 -17.71 9.43
C ASN A 766 23.37 -16.66 10.53
N GLY A 767 23.50 -17.04 11.81
CA GLY A 767 23.44 -16.15 12.96
C GLY A 767 24.42 -14.98 12.91
N ASN A 768 25.66 -15.18 12.44
CA ASN A 768 26.65 -14.09 12.42
C ASN A 768 26.28 -13.01 11.38
N PHE A 769 25.85 -13.41 10.18
CA PHE A 769 25.51 -12.45 9.12
C PHE A 769 24.28 -11.59 9.47
N LEU A 770 23.19 -12.21 9.91
CA LEU A 770 21.96 -11.47 10.24
C LEU A 770 22.14 -10.59 11.49
N THR A 771 22.90 -11.05 12.49
CA THR A 771 23.23 -10.21 13.66
C THR A 771 24.10 -9.02 13.29
N GLN A 772 25.08 -9.19 12.39
CA GLN A 772 25.86 -8.07 11.87
C GLN A 772 24.98 -7.03 11.17
N TRP A 773 24.04 -7.48 10.33
CA TRP A 773 23.09 -6.59 9.67
C TRP A 773 22.18 -5.88 10.66
N LYS A 774 21.62 -6.60 11.63
CA LYS A 774 20.79 -6.02 12.69
C LYS A 774 21.53 -4.91 13.44
N ASN A 775 22.80 -5.12 13.78
CA ASN A 775 23.64 -4.12 14.45
C ASN A 775 24.00 -2.94 13.52
N LEU A 776 24.28 -3.21 12.24
CA LEU A 776 24.62 -2.16 11.26
C LEU A 776 23.45 -1.22 10.99
N THR A 777 22.23 -1.74 11.04
CA THR A 777 20.98 -1.00 10.76
C THR A 777 20.22 -0.61 12.02
N GLU A 778 20.82 -0.73 13.20
CA GLU A 778 20.19 -0.27 14.43
C GLU A 778 20.11 1.27 14.43
N ILE A 779 18.94 1.81 14.76
CA ILE A 779 18.69 3.26 14.74
C ILE A 779 18.00 3.69 16.02
N TYR A 780 18.69 4.48 16.83
CA TYR A 780 18.16 4.98 18.09
C TYR A 780 18.66 6.40 18.40
N VAL A 781 17.94 7.07 19.29
CA VAL A 781 18.32 8.39 19.78
C VAL A 781 19.49 8.27 20.74
N GLN A 782 20.65 8.80 20.37
CA GLN A 782 21.85 8.75 21.21
C GLN A 782 21.95 9.93 22.18
N LYS A 783 21.49 11.12 21.80
CA LYS A 783 21.55 12.32 22.64
C LYS A 783 20.42 13.28 22.29
N ILE A 784 19.89 13.99 23.28
CA ILE A 784 18.90 15.05 23.11
C ILE A 784 19.33 16.28 23.90
N VAL A 785 19.25 17.46 23.29
CA VAL A 785 19.37 18.77 23.97
C VAL A 785 18.14 19.59 23.62
N ARG A 786 17.45 20.11 24.65
CA ARG A 786 16.23 20.90 24.51
C ARG A 786 16.53 22.38 24.73
N PHE A 787 16.05 23.21 23.83
CA PHE A 787 16.00 24.66 23.94
C PHE A 787 14.52 25.09 23.84
N ASP A 788 14.21 26.37 24.03
CA ASP A 788 12.82 26.85 24.13
C ASP A 788 11.95 26.50 22.91
N HIS A 789 12.46 26.73 21.69
CA HIS A 789 11.75 26.43 20.42
C HIS A 789 12.48 25.42 19.53
N TRP A 790 13.55 24.81 20.05
CA TRP A 790 14.47 23.99 19.27
C TRP A 790 14.82 22.69 20.00
N LEU A 791 15.04 21.65 19.21
CA LEU A 791 15.48 20.35 19.70
C LEU A 791 16.70 19.90 18.90
N GLU A 792 17.84 19.76 19.57
CA GLU A 792 19.00 19.05 19.01
C GLU A 792 18.85 17.57 19.32
N VAL A 793 18.91 16.74 18.29
CA VAL A 793 18.83 15.28 18.43
C VAL A 793 20.00 14.65 17.71
N THR A 794 20.79 13.85 18.40
CA THR A 794 21.79 12.97 17.78
C THR A 794 21.23 11.57 17.67
N ILE A 795 21.21 11.04 16.45
CA ILE A 795 20.72 9.70 16.12
C ILE A 795 21.92 8.82 15.81
N HIS A 796 21.99 7.66 16.45
CA HIS A 796 22.84 6.56 15.99
C HIS A 796 22.19 5.94 14.76
N ALA A 797 22.88 5.95 13.62
CA ALA A 797 22.40 5.38 12.36
C ALA A 797 23.61 5.11 11.45
N SER A 798 24.32 4.00 11.71
CA SER A 798 25.65 3.78 11.12
C SER A 798 25.65 3.78 9.60
N LEU A 799 24.68 3.08 8.98
CA LEU A 799 24.58 3.00 7.53
C LEU A 799 24.27 4.36 6.89
N GLN A 800 23.28 5.09 7.44
CA GLN A 800 22.86 6.41 6.98
C GLN A 800 23.97 7.47 7.13
N ALA A 801 24.72 7.43 8.24
CA ALA A 801 25.79 8.36 8.53
C ALA A 801 26.97 8.17 7.56
N GLN A 802 27.38 6.92 7.28
CA GLN A 802 28.46 6.61 6.34
C GLN A 802 28.12 7.02 4.90
N ALA A 803 26.84 6.93 4.53
CA ALA A 803 26.36 7.33 3.21
C ALA A 803 26.23 8.86 3.05
N TYR A 804 26.28 9.65 4.13
CA TYR A 804 26.02 11.07 4.06
C TYR A 804 26.95 11.81 3.10
N ARG A 805 26.35 12.71 2.32
CA ARG A 805 27.02 13.72 1.51
C ARG A 805 26.24 15.05 1.63
N PRO A 806 26.90 16.21 1.55
CA PRO A 806 26.20 17.50 1.56
C PRO A 806 25.08 17.54 0.51
N GLY A 807 23.90 18.02 0.92
CA GLY A 807 22.68 18.02 0.10
C GLY A 807 21.70 16.90 0.42
N PHE A 808 22.13 15.87 1.13
CA PHE A 808 21.25 14.79 1.56
C PHE A 808 20.31 15.19 2.71
N ILE A 809 19.05 14.78 2.55
CA ILE A 809 17.96 14.96 3.51
C ILE A 809 17.47 13.61 4.03
N TYR A 810 17.01 13.59 5.28
CA TYR A 810 16.51 12.42 5.98
C TYR A 810 15.11 12.69 6.53
N LYS A 811 14.31 11.65 6.73
CA LYS A 811 13.00 11.73 7.39
C LYS A 811 13.03 10.98 8.71
N LEU A 812 13.00 11.72 9.81
CA LEU A 812 12.96 11.18 11.17
C LEU A 812 11.51 10.89 11.58
N ASN A 813 11.23 9.65 12.00
CA ASN A 813 9.91 9.21 12.47
C ASN A 813 10.05 8.44 13.79
N ARG A 814 9.09 8.63 14.71
CA ARG A 814 8.90 7.74 15.86
C ARG A 814 8.09 6.51 15.46
N TYR A 815 8.30 5.39 16.15
CA TYR A 815 7.44 4.22 16.03
C TYR A 815 6.14 4.41 16.82
N PHE A 816 5.02 3.88 16.32
CA PHE A 816 3.72 4.03 16.97
C PHE A 816 3.69 3.34 18.35
N ILE A 817 4.42 2.23 18.51
CA ILE A 817 4.49 1.50 19.79
C ILE A 817 5.01 2.38 20.93
N ASN A 818 5.94 3.30 20.64
CA ASN A 818 6.47 4.25 21.62
C ASN A 818 5.40 5.27 22.05
N ASN A 819 4.60 5.75 21.11
CA ASN A 819 3.53 6.72 21.36
C ASN A 819 2.36 6.13 22.17
N LYS A 820 2.03 4.84 21.99
CA LYS A 820 0.95 4.17 22.73
C LYS A 820 1.23 4.13 24.24
N ALA A 821 2.48 3.86 24.63
CA ALA A 821 2.90 3.93 26.03
C ALA A 821 2.71 5.34 26.61
N GLU A 822 2.82 6.37 25.76
CA GLU A 822 2.75 7.77 26.16
C GLU A 822 1.38 8.40 25.97
N LYS A 823 0.41 7.75 25.30
CA LYS A 823 -0.85 8.38 24.84
C LYS A 823 -0.63 9.67 24.00
N THR A 824 0.52 9.83 23.33
CA THR A 824 0.79 11.02 22.49
C THR A 824 0.19 10.85 21.08
N PRO A 825 -0.29 11.93 20.45
CA PRO A 825 -0.71 11.87 19.05
C PRO A 825 0.42 11.36 18.13
N TYR A 826 0.04 10.63 17.07
CA TYR A 826 0.96 10.12 16.06
C TYR A 826 1.22 11.18 15.02
N SER A 827 2.48 11.54 14.79
CA SER A 827 2.85 12.50 13.78
C SER A 827 3.39 11.85 12.51
N GLU A 828 3.29 12.58 11.41
CA GLU A 828 4.14 12.33 10.25
C GLU A 828 5.61 12.58 10.62
N GLY A 829 6.53 11.95 9.89
CA GLY A 829 7.96 12.18 10.08
C GLY A 829 8.41 13.55 9.60
N VAL A 830 9.47 14.06 10.23
CA VAL A 830 10.03 15.38 9.95
C VAL A 830 11.22 15.23 9.01
N ALA A 831 11.21 15.96 7.89
CA ALA A 831 12.33 16.05 6.97
C ALA A 831 13.42 16.96 7.53
N LEU A 832 14.66 16.48 7.60
CA LEU A 832 15.77 17.12 8.29
C LEU A 832 17.08 16.97 7.51
N SER A 833 17.88 18.02 7.54
CA SER A 833 19.28 18.01 7.10
C SER A 833 20.20 17.83 8.32
N PRO A 834 21.25 16.98 8.24
CA PRO A 834 22.20 16.83 9.33
C PRO A 834 23.00 18.13 9.56
N LEU A 835 23.01 18.58 10.81
CA LEU A 835 23.88 19.64 11.31
C LEU A 835 25.33 19.15 11.51
N LYS A 836 25.49 17.89 11.93
CA LYS A 836 26.79 17.24 12.13
C LYS A 836 26.69 15.76 11.76
N VAL A 837 27.78 15.22 11.22
CA VAL A 837 27.93 13.78 10.96
C VAL A 837 29.22 13.31 11.62
N ASP A 838 29.14 12.24 12.41
CA ASP A 838 30.29 11.62 13.06
C ASP A 838 30.21 10.11 12.91
N GLY A 839 30.88 9.57 11.88
CA GLY A 839 31.10 8.16 11.58
C GLY A 839 29.86 7.26 11.52
N ARG A 840 29.20 7.09 12.68
CA ARG A 840 28.00 6.30 12.90
C ARG A 840 26.77 7.12 13.32
N THR A 841 26.90 8.42 13.53
CA THR A 841 25.84 9.28 14.09
C THR A 841 25.56 10.49 13.23
N LEU A 842 24.31 10.95 13.28
CA LEU A 842 23.81 12.15 12.62
C LEU A 842 23.14 13.05 13.66
N THR A 843 23.58 14.30 13.77
CA THR A 843 22.95 15.30 14.65
C THR A 843 22.07 16.21 13.82
N PHE A 844 20.83 16.41 14.26
CA PHE A 844 19.83 17.26 13.64
C PHE A 844 19.39 18.36 14.59
N LEU A 845 19.00 19.50 14.03
CA LEU A 845 18.37 20.60 14.74
C LEU A 845 16.95 20.78 14.23
N ILE A 846 15.97 20.63 15.12
CA ILE A 846 14.53 20.61 14.79
C ILE A 846 13.87 21.87 15.33
N HIS A 847 13.26 22.67 14.44
CA HIS A 847 12.44 23.83 14.80
C HIS A 847 11.02 23.40 15.14
N GLN A 848 10.47 23.82 16.29
CA GLN A 848 9.15 23.41 16.76
C GLN A 848 8.00 24.28 16.23
N ALA A 849 7.89 24.44 14.92
CA ALA A 849 6.90 25.32 14.26
C ALA A 849 5.54 24.67 13.93
N GLY A 850 5.46 23.34 13.91
CA GLY A 850 4.22 22.61 13.62
C GLY A 850 4.01 21.38 14.51
N ALA A 851 2.82 20.78 14.43
CA ALA A 851 2.42 19.68 15.31
C ALA A 851 3.40 18.50 15.27
N SER A 852 3.83 18.09 14.06
CA SER A 852 4.78 17.00 13.87
C SER A 852 6.17 17.30 14.45
N SER A 853 6.72 18.49 14.20
CA SER A 853 8.01 18.91 14.76
C SER A 853 7.97 19.07 16.28
N TYR A 854 6.86 19.58 16.83
CA TYR A 854 6.70 19.74 18.28
C TYR A 854 6.57 18.40 18.99
N SER A 855 5.91 17.42 18.35
CA SER A 855 5.78 16.07 18.90
C SER A 855 7.13 15.38 19.16
N MET A 856 8.19 15.77 18.45
CA MET A 856 9.56 15.26 18.67
C MET A 856 10.14 15.65 20.02
N ASN A 857 9.55 16.62 20.73
CA ASN A 857 9.97 16.98 22.09
C ASN A 857 9.80 15.81 23.08
N ASN A 858 8.98 14.81 22.75
CA ASN A 858 8.77 13.62 23.55
C ASN A 858 9.81 12.51 23.34
N LEU A 859 10.79 12.70 22.44
CA LEU A 859 11.87 11.74 22.22
C LEU A 859 12.66 11.47 23.50
N ARG A 860 13.13 10.23 23.66
CA ARG A 860 13.98 9.81 24.78
C ARG A 860 15.32 9.27 24.29
N VAL A 861 16.35 9.41 25.11
CA VAL A 861 17.64 8.76 24.85
C VAL A 861 17.43 7.24 24.87
N HIS A 862 18.08 6.54 23.95
CA HIS A 862 17.93 5.11 23.63
C HIS A 862 16.58 4.69 23.02
N GLU A 863 15.68 5.64 22.72
CA GLU A 863 14.46 5.34 21.97
C GLU A 863 14.80 4.88 20.54
N GLN A 864 14.29 3.73 20.12
CA GLN A 864 14.38 3.28 18.72
C GLN A 864 13.51 4.17 17.84
N VAL A 865 14.05 4.61 16.70
CA VAL A 865 13.38 5.50 15.74
C VAL A 865 13.68 5.08 14.31
N SER A 866 12.88 5.52 13.35
CA SER A 866 13.16 5.32 11.94
C SER A 866 13.76 6.58 11.34
N LEU A 867 14.94 6.44 10.73
CA LEU A 867 15.60 7.52 9.97
C LEU A 867 15.68 7.13 8.49
N THR A 868 14.64 7.50 7.74
CA THR A 868 14.54 7.16 6.32
C THR A 868 15.39 8.09 5.46
N GLY A 869 16.07 7.55 4.46
CA GLY A 869 16.95 8.30 3.55
C GLY A 869 18.36 7.72 3.52
N PRO A 870 19.37 8.47 3.05
CA PRO A 870 19.24 9.81 2.49
C PRO A 870 18.47 9.83 1.16
N SER A 871 17.80 10.95 0.92
CA SER A 871 17.29 11.39 -0.38
C SER A 871 17.84 12.79 -0.70
N GLY A 872 17.33 13.45 -1.75
CA GLY A 872 17.85 14.73 -2.21
C GLY A 872 18.91 14.59 -3.29
N ASP A 873 19.47 15.73 -3.67
CA ASP A 873 20.52 15.86 -4.69
C ASP A 873 21.81 16.34 -4.03
N LEU A 874 22.95 15.92 -4.60
CA LEU A 874 24.26 16.26 -4.05
C LEU A 874 24.54 17.75 -4.23
N PHE A 875 25.05 18.38 -3.18
CA PHE A 875 25.60 19.73 -3.33
C PHE A 875 26.89 19.69 -4.12
N GLU A 876 26.98 20.53 -5.16
CA GLU A 876 28.24 20.75 -5.84
C GLU A 876 29.28 21.31 -4.86
N LEU A 877 30.43 20.65 -4.77
CA LEU A 877 31.56 21.08 -3.97
C LEU A 877 32.57 21.80 -4.85
N TYR A 878 32.98 22.99 -4.42
CA TYR A 878 34.00 23.79 -5.09
C TYR A 878 35.36 23.60 -4.42
N GLU A 879 36.45 23.85 -5.15
CA GLU A 879 37.83 23.77 -4.64
C GLU A 879 38.61 25.04 -4.97
N ASN A 880 39.30 25.62 -3.97
CA ASN A 880 40.12 26.84 -4.12
C ASN A 880 39.34 28.06 -4.67
N GLN A 881 38.04 28.20 -4.35
CA GLN A 881 37.20 29.30 -4.82
C GLN A 881 36.65 30.16 -3.67
N ASN A 882 36.21 31.38 -3.97
CA ASN A 882 35.41 32.16 -3.04
C ASN A 882 33.92 31.82 -3.23
N VAL A 883 33.23 31.45 -2.15
CA VAL A 883 31.82 31.04 -2.15
C VAL A 883 31.04 31.93 -1.19
N VAL A 884 29.91 32.49 -1.66
CA VAL A 884 29.00 33.26 -0.81
C VAL A 884 27.75 32.44 -0.53
N LEU A 885 27.46 32.20 0.75
CA LEU A 885 26.26 31.54 1.22
C LEU A 885 25.30 32.59 1.77
N VAL A 886 24.07 32.63 1.30
CA VAL A 886 23.00 33.49 1.83
C VAL A 886 21.93 32.58 2.42
N ALA A 887 21.52 32.80 3.67
CA ALA A 887 20.54 31.94 4.34
C ALA A 887 19.55 32.69 5.22
N LEU A 888 18.39 32.07 5.45
CA LEU A 888 17.53 32.40 6.58
C LEU A 888 18.05 31.70 7.85
N PRO A 889 17.83 32.25 9.05
CA PRO A 889 18.21 31.61 10.30
C PRO A 889 17.71 30.16 10.42
N GLN A 890 16.49 29.89 9.95
CA GLN A 890 15.89 28.55 10.06
C GLN A 890 16.54 27.52 9.13
N THR A 891 17.32 27.93 8.13
CA THR A 891 17.94 27.04 7.14
C THR A 891 19.44 26.81 7.36
N LEU A 892 20.04 27.48 8.35
CA LEU A 892 21.46 27.41 8.65
C LEU A 892 21.97 26.00 8.91
N SER A 893 21.14 25.15 9.55
CA SER A 893 21.49 23.75 9.82
C SER A 893 21.85 22.96 8.56
N THR A 894 21.24 23.27 7.41
CA THR A 894 21.55 22.61 6.13
C THR A 894 22.88 23.08 5.51
N LEU A 895 23.36 24.27 5.88
CA LEU A 895 24.55 24.88 5.28
C LEU A 895 25.83 24.65 6.07
N VAL A 896 25.76 24.33 7.37
CA VAL A 896 26.97 24.15 8.20
C VAL A 896 27.90 23.08 7.63
N MET A 897 27.40 21.86 7.41
CA MET A 897 28.24 20.78 6.85
C MET A 897 28.75 21.09 5.46
N TYR A 898 27.97 21.80 4.65
CA TYR A 898 28.42 22.24 3.34
C TYR A 898 29.56 23.26 3.42
N ARG A 899 29.44 24.26 4.30
CA ARG A 899 30.48 25.25 4.58
C ARG A 899 31.78 24.59 5.04
N GLU A 900 31.72 23.64 5.98
CA GLU A 900 32.91 22.94 6.47
C GLU A 900 33.62 22.15 5.36
N GLN A 901 32.86 21.48 4.48
CA GLN A 901 33.44 20.78 3.33
C GLN A 901 34.09 21.74 2.33
N LEU A 902 33.50 22.91 2.07
CA LEU A 902 34.11 23.93 1.23
C LEU A 902 35.43 24.46 1.83
N ILE A 903 35.47 24.71 3.14
CA ILE A 903 36.69 25.15 3.84
C ILE A 903 37.79 24.08 3.75
N LEU A 904 37.45 22.79 3.94
CA LEU A 904 38.39 21.67 3.77
C LEU A 904 38.93 21.56 2.33
N LYS A 905 38.18 22.04 1.35
CA LYS A 905 38.58 22.16 -0.06
C LYS A 905 39.26 23.49 -0.38
N ASN A 906 39.81 24.18 0.63
CA ASN A 906 40.51 25.47 0.53
C ASN A 906 39.66 26.60 -0.07
N CYS A 907 38.32 26.54 0.02
CA CYS A 907 37.47 27.66 -0.37
C CYS A 907 37.39 28.71 0.74
N LYS A 908 37.29 29.97 0.35
CA LYS A 908 36.96 31.07 1.27
C LYS A 908 35.45 31.27 1.26
N VAL A 909 34.79 31.02 2.39
CA VAL A 909 33.33 31.05 2.50
C VAL A 909 32.85 32.29 3.23
N PHE A 910 31.93 33.04 2.63
CA PHE A 910 31.27 34.19 3.24
C PHE A 910 29.81 33.83 3.53
N LEU A 911 29.37 33.93 4.78
CA LEU A 911 27.98 33.64 5.17
C LEU A 911 27.20 34.94 5.40
N VAL A 912 26.09 35.11 4.71
CA VAL A 912 25.13 36.21 4.90
C VAL A 912 23.85 35.62 5.48
N VAL A 913 23.42 36.14 6.63
CA VAL A 913 22.18 35.69 7.28
C VAL A 913 21.14 36.79 7.22
N TYR A 914 20.03 36.49 6.58
CA TYR A 914 18.94 37.43 6.36
C TYR A 914 17.90 37.33 7.49
N ILE A 915 17.68 38.43 8.21
CA ILE A 915 16.77 38.53 9.36
C ILE A 915 15.52 39.32 8.96
N GLN A 916 14.35 38.69 9.01
CA GLN A 916 13.06 39.33 8.67
C GLN A 916 12.29 39.82 9.90
N SER A 917 12.59 39.27 11.09
CA SER A 917 11.82 39.52 12.31
C SER A 917 12.70 39.43 13.57
N GLU A 918 12.17 39.88 14.70
CA GLU A 918 12.81 39.65 16.02
C GLU A 918 12.92 38.15 16.34
N HIS A 919 11.99 37.33 15.85
CA HIS A 919 12.05 35.89 15.98
C HIS A 919 13.26 35.32 15.22
N ASP A 920 13.51 35.78 14.00
CA ASP A 920 14.68 35.38 13.20
C ASP A 920 16.01 35.74 13.88
N GLN A 921 16.07 36.93 14.48
CA GLN A 921 17.22 37.36 15.26
C GLN A 921 17.47 36.40 16.43
N THR A 922 16.41 36.07 17.18
CA THR A 922 16.47 35.13 18.31
C THR A 922 16.93 33.74 17.87
N VAL A 923 16.44 33.26 16.73
CA VAL A 923 16.84 31.98 16.13
C VAL A 923 18.32 32.01 15.77
N PHE A 924 18.80 33.07 15.10
CA PHE A 924 20.20 33.21 14.73
C PHE A 924 21.11 33.27 15.96
N ASP A 925 20.77 34.08 16.96
CA ASP A 925 21.57 34.22 18.16
C ASP A 925 21.69 32.89 18.91
N THR A 926 20.60 32.13 19.00
CA THR A 926 20.61 30.76 19.54
C THR A 926 21.54 29.86 18.75
N PHE A 927 21.47 29.90 17.41
CA PHE A 927 22.33 29.08 16.55
C PHE A 927 23.80 29.46 16.68
N LYS A 928 24.11 30.77 16.69
CA LYS A 928 25.44 31.33 16.84
C LYS A 928 26.09 30.91 18.15
N ILE A 929 25.37 31.07 19.26
CA ILE A 929 25.85 30.73 20.61
C ILE A 929 26.22 29.24 20.69
N ASN A 930 25.41 28.36 20.11
CA ASN A 930 25.53 26.92 20.32
C ASN A 930 26.39 26.20 19.27
N TYR A 931 26.39 26.64 18.00
CA TYR A 931 26.95 25.84 16.88
C TYR A 931 28.04 26.53 16.07
N ILE A 932 28.13 27.85 16.16
CA ILE A 932 29.24 28.63 15.61
C ILE A 932 29.80 29.56 16.70
N PRO A 933 30.14 29.01 17.89
CA PRO A 933 30.71 29.81 18.96
C PRO A 933 32.03 30.40 18.45
N SER A 934 32.30 31.67 18.79
CA SER A 934 33.45 32.47 18.31
C SER A 934 33.35 33.08 16.90
N ALA A 935 32.24 32.88 16.17
CA ALA A 935 32.05 33.59 14.90
C ALA A 935 31.94 35.11 15.11
N ILE A 936 32.73 35.87 14.35
CA ILE A 936 32.81 37.34 14.43
C ILE A 936 32.04 37.95 13.25
N GLU A 937 31.08 38.82 13.55
CA GLU A 937 30.34 39.56 12.54
C GLU A 937 31.28 40.45 11.70
N GLY A 938 31.10 40.43 10.37
CA GLY A 938 31.98 41.11 9.42
C GLY A 938 33.25 40.33 9.04
N LYS A 939 33.51 39.18 9.69
CA LYS A 939 34.62 38.27 9.34
C LYS A 939 34.11 36.89 8.93
N ASP A 940 33.29 36.25 9.75
CA ASP A 940 32.81 34.88 9.56
C ASP A 940 31.38 34.83 8.99
N TYR A 941 30.56 35.81 9.37
CA TYR A 941 29.21 36.01 8.83
C TYR A 941 28.83 37.50 8.83
N THR A 942 27.78 37.87 8.10
CA THR A 942 27.16 39.20 8.12
C THR A 942 25.66 39.06 8.35
N LEU A 943 25.12 39.74 9.37
CA LEU A 943 23.67 39.83 9.56
C LEU A 943 23.10 40.95 8.70
N CYS A 944 21.93 40.70 8.14
CA CYS A 944 21.33 41.61 7.20
C CYS A 944 19.81 41.70 7.33
N SER A 945 19.30 42.92 7.48
CA SER A 945 17.88 43.24 7.32
C SER A 945 17.55 43.59 5.87
N LEU A 946 16.26 43.70 5.51
CA LEU A 946 15.80 44.05 4.16
C LEU A 946 16.50 45.31 3.62
N ASP A 947 16.50 46.39 4.40
CA ASP A 947 17.05 47.69 3.99
C ASP A 947 18.57 47.67 3.76
N LYS A 948 19.28 46.72 4.38
CA LYS A 948 20.75 46.60 4.31
C LYS A 948 21.22 45.53 3.32
N LEU A 949 20.31 44.74 2.76
CA LEU A 949 20.64 43.60 1.89
C LEU A 949 21.41 44.03 0.66
N LYS A 950 20.93 45.09 0.02
CA LYS A 950 21.58 45.68 -1.14
C LYS A 950 23.03 46.10 -0.85
N ASP A 951 23.24 46.86 0.22
CA ASP A 951 24.57 47.38 0.56
C ASP A 951 25.52 46.26 0.97
N THR A 952 25.02 45.25 1.68
CA THR A 952 25.78 44.06 2.10
C THR A 952 26.23 43.23 0.90
N LEU A 953 25.31 42.95 -0.03
CA LEU A 953 25.63 42.19 -1.25
C LEU A 953 26.64 42.94 -2.13
N LYS A 954 26.52 44.27 -2.21
CA LYS A 954 27.45 45.13 -2.95
C LYS A 954 28.85 45.13 -2.32
N ASP A 955 28.96 45.32 -1.00
CA ASP A 955 30.24 45.31 -0.27
C ASP A 955 30.97 43.97 -0.41
N ILE A 956 30.25 42.84 -0.31
CA ILE A 956 30.83 41.51 -0.52
C ILE A 956 31.31 41.36 -1.97
N SER A 957 30.52 41.80 -2.94
CA SER A 957 30.89 41.73 -4.36
C SER A 957 32.13 42.56 -4.69
N GLU A 958 32.34 43.71 -4.04
CA GLU A 958 33.53 44.55 -4.22
C GLU A 958 34.78 43.99 -3.51
N LYS A 959 34.60 43.42 -2.31
CA LYS A 959 35.68 42.80 -1.51
C LYS A 959 36.19 41.49 -2.11
N VAL A 960 35.36 40.81 -2.87
CA VAL A 960 35.64 39.48 -3.39
C VAL A 960 35.60 39.55 -4.91
N LYS A 961 36.64 40.15 -5.51
CA LYS A 961 36.71 40.38 -6.98
C LYS A 961 36.65 39.09 -7.81
N ASP A 962 36.97 37.94 -7.19
CA ASP A 962 36.89 36.59 -7.75
C ASP A 962 35.82 35.73 -7.02
N VAL A 963 34.61 36.26 -6.75
CA VAL A 963 33.47 35.39 -6.38
C VAL A 963 33.06 34.60 -7.61
N ILE A 964 33.15 33.27 -7.51
CA ILE A 964 32.77 32.39 -8.61
C ILE A 964 31.34 31.86 -8.41
N GLN A 965 30.87 31.73 -7.15
CA GLN A 965 29.60 31.04 -6.84
C GLN A 965 28.81 31.67 -5.68
N TRP A 966 27.51 31.92 -5.90
CA TRP A 966 26.55 32.35 -4.88
C TRP A 966 25.56 31.21 -4.59
N LYS A 967 25.28 30.93 -3.32
CA LYS A 967 24.30 29.91 -2.92
C LYS A 967 23.33 30.47 -1.90
N ILE A 968 22.06 30.56 -2.29
CA ILE A 968 20.97 31.11 -1.51
C ILE A 968 20.15 29.96 -0.94
N HIS A 969 19.81 30.03 0.34
CA HIS A 969 19.05 29.01 1.02
C HIS A 969 17.95 29.65 1.87
N GLY A 970 16.81 29.93 1.23
CA GLY A 970 15.67 30.55 1.89
C GLY A 970 14.39 30.48 1.07
N SER A 971 13.41 31.31 1.46
CA SER A 971 12.11 31.39 0.81
C SER A 971 12.21 31.87 -0.64
N ASN A 972 11.14 31.65 -1.43
CA ASN A 972 11.08 32.15 -2.81
C ASN A 972 11.25 33.67 -2.88
N ASP A 973 10.73 34.40 -1.89
CA ASP A 973 10.88 35.85 -1.77
C ASP A 973 12.34 36.25 -1.56
N LEU A 974 13.07 35.57 -0.67
CA LEU A 974 14.50 35.84 -0.46
C LEU A 974 15.30 35.52 -1.73
N ASN A 975 15.02 34.39 -2.37
CA ASN A 975 15.70 33.99 -3.61
C ASN A 975 15.50 35.05 -4.70
N THR A 976 14.27 35.53 -4.88
CA THR A 976 13.93 36.57 -5.87
C THR A 976 14.64 37.89 -5.56
N LEU A 977 14.55 38.33 -4.30
CA LEU A 977 15.15 39.58 -3.84
C LEU A 977 16.68 39.61 -4.04
N VAL A 978 17.37 38.55 -3.62
CA VAL A 978 18.83 38.45 -3.77
C VAL A 978 19.23 38.38 -5.24
N MET A 979 18.51 37.61 -6.05
CA MET A 979 18.76 37.51 -7.50
C MET A 979 18.63 38.87 -8.19
N ASP A 980 17.58 39.63 -7.90
CA ASP A 980 17.34 40.94 -8.49
C ASP A 980 18.41 41.97 -8.10
N GLU A 981 18.91 41.93 -6.86
CA GLU A 981 20.02 42.78 -6.44
C GLU A 981 21.35 42.36 -7.07
N LEU A 982 21.66 41.07 -7.13
CA LEU A 982 22.89 40.58 -7.77
C LEU A 982 22.95 40.93 -9.27
N LYS A 983 21.81 40.90 -9.97
CA LYS A 983 21.70 41.38 -11.36
C LYS A 983 22.07 42.85 -11.53
N LYS A 984 21.69 43.69 -10.56
CA LYS A 984 22.04 45.12 -10.59
C LYS A 984 23.55 45.33 -10.37
N ILE A 985 24.20 44.46 -9.61
CA ILE A 985 25.61 44.53 -9.25
C ILE A 985 26.53 44.00 -10.39
N SER A 986 26.15 42.92 -11.10
CA SER A 986 27.02 42.20 -12.05
C SER A 986 27.17 42.81 -13.47
N ARG A 987 27.37 44.13 -13.59
CA ARG A 987 27.49 44.81 -14.90
C ARG A 987 28.83 44.61 -15.65
N SER A 988 29.70 43.69 -15.22
CA SER A 988 30.99 43.43 -15.90
C SER A 988 31.51 41.98 -15.77
N SER A 989 31.36 41.23 -16.87
CA SER A 989 32.22 40.15 -17.42
C SER A 989 32.58 38.86 -16.66
N ASN A 990 32.13 38.60 -15.43
CA ASN A 990 32.29 37.26 -14.83
C ASN A 990 30.97 36.47 -14.84
N LYS A 991 31.03 35.19 -15.29
CA LYS A 991 29.88 34.28 -15.32
C LYS A 991 29.55 33.85 -13.88
N LEU A 992 28.59 34.53 -13.27
CA LEU A 992 28.11 34.24 -11.92
C LEU A 992 26.99 33.20 -11.98
N THR A 993 27.17 32.08 -11.30
CA THR A 993 26.12 31.10 -11.08
C THR A 993 25.51 31.30 -9.69
N VAL A 994 24.18 31.24 -9.62
CA VAL A 994 23.42 31.28 -8.37
C VAL A 994 22.68 29.97 -8.18
N ASP A 995 22.95 29.32 -7.07
CA ASP A 995 22.22 28.15 -6.60
C ASP A 995 21.17 28.58 -5.59
N TYR A 996 19.93 28.10 -5.71
CA TYR A 996 18.92 28.31 -4.67
C TYR A 996 18.21 27.02 -4.27
N SER A 997 17.78 26.93 -3.01
CA SER A 997 17.15 25.74 -2.41
C SER A 997 15.63 25.78 -2.48
N VAL A 998 15.01 24.62 -2.70
CA VAL A 998 13.56 24.43 -2.52
C VAL A 998 13.31 23.77 -1.16
N PHE A 999 12.82 24.53 -0.19
CA PHE A 999 12.51 24.02 1.16
C PHE A 999 11.02 23.67 1.29
N ASN A 1000 10.71 22.40 1.57
CA ASN A 1000 9.35 21.94 1.91
C ASN A 1000 9.43 20.64 2.72
N PRO A 1001 8.54 20.41 3.71
CA PRO A 1001 8.37 19.10 4.35
C PRO A 1001 8.12 17.98 3.32
N VAL A 1002 9.19 17.26 2.98
CA VAL A 1002 9.16 16.08 2.11
C VAL A 1002 8.44 14.94 2.84
N GLN A 1003 7.22 14.62 2.38
CA GLN A 1003 6.41 13.56 2.99
C GLN A 1003 6.77 12.16 2.48
N CYS A 1004 7.20 12.04 1.23
CA CYS A 1004 7.62 10.76 0.65
C CYS A 1004 9.11 10.76 0.36
N MET A 1005 9.86 9.79 0.92
CA MET A 1005 11.29 9.62 0.64
C MET A 1005 11.55 8.88 -0.68
N SER A 1006 10.49 8.40 -1.34
CA SER A 1006 10.57 7.83 -2.68
C SER A 1006 10.52 8.95 -3.73
N LYS A 1007 11.59 9.04 -4.53
CA LYS A 1007 11.79 10.04 -5.58
C LYS A 1007 10.62 10.01 -6.60
N GLY A 1008 10.00 11.16 -6.88
CA GLY A 1008 9.02 11.31 -7.97
C GLY A 1008 7.55 10.98 -7.67
N ILE A 1009 7.21 10.62 -6.42
CA ILE A 1009 5.86 10.15 -6.07
C ILE A 1009 4.98 11.26 -5.48
N CYS A 1010 5.51 12.03 -4.52
CA CYS A 1010 4.71 12.97 -3.74
C CYS A 1010 4.40 14.25 -4.52
N SER A 1011 3.12 14.60 -4.62
CA SER A 1011 2.67 15.82 -5.32
C SER A 1011 3.03 17.10 -4.56
N ARG A 1012 3.31 17.01 -3.25
CA ARG A 1012 3.82 18.14 -2.45
C ARG A 1012 5.28 18.46 -2.76
N CYS A 1013 6.02 17.50 -3.30
CA CYS A 1013 7.40 17.72 -3.72
C CYS A 1013 7.50 18.34 -5.11
N VAL A 1014 6.38 18.52 -5.84
CA VAL A 1014 6.40 19.01 -7.23
C VAL A 1014 6.43 20.52 -7.27
N TYR A 1015 7.30 21.04 -8.14
CA TYR A 1015 7.51 22.46 -8.41
C TYR A 1015 7.66 22.68 -9.91
N TYR A 1016 7.48 23.93 -10.31
CA TYR A 1016 7.72 24.36 -11.67
C TYR A 1016 8.58 25.61 -11.67
N LYS A 1017 9.46 25.64 -12.66
CA LYS A 1017 10.15 26.85 -13.06
C LYS A 1017 9.18 27.67 -13.92
N GLU A 1018 9.07 28.98 -13.67
CA GLU A 1018 8.26 29.88 -14.50
C GLU A 1018 8.60 29.71 -16.00
N GLY A 1019 7.58 29.54 -16.84
CA GLY A 1019 7.74 29.27 -18.28
C GLY A 1019 8.22 27.85 -18.66
N SER A 1020 8.40 26.94 -17.70
CA SER A 1020 8.78 25.55 -17.95
C SER A 1020 7.65 24.56 -17.67
N ASP A 1021 7.49 23.61 -18.60
CA ASP A 1021 6.56 22.50 -18.48
C ASP A 1021 7.16 21.25 -17.80
N GLN A 1022 8.42 21.29 -17.38
CA GLN A 1022 9.08 20.15 -16.74
C GLN A 1022 8.92 20.25 -15.21
N PRO A 1023 8.25 19.27 -14.55
CA PRO A 1023 8.14 19.25 -13.10
C PRO A 1023 9.48 18.95 -12.45
N ILE A 1024 9.79 19.71 -11.40
CA ILE A 1024 10.95 19.51 -10.54
C ILE A 1024 10.45 18.92 -9.23
N TYR A 1025 11.07 17.84 -8.76
CA TYR A 1025 10.76 17.28 -7.46
C TYR A 1025 11.82 17.69 -6.44
N ALA A 1026 11.44 18.33 -5.33
CA ALA A 1026 12.42 18.76 -4.31
C ALA A 1026 13.26 17.59 -3.75
N CYS A 1027 12.69 16.39 -3.69
CA CYS A 1027 13.43 15.18 -3.28
C CYS A 1027 14.43 14.66 -4.33
N MET A 1028 14.35 15.13 -5.58
CA MET A 1028 15.24 14.73 -6.68
C MET A 1028 16.21 15.83 -7.11
N CYS A 1029 15.82 17.09 -6.96
CA CYS A 1029 16.61 18.23 -7.43
C CYS A 1029 16.42 19.39 -6.45
N TYR A 1030 17.17 19.30 -5.35
CA TYR A 1030 17.11 20.27 -4.26
C TYR A 1030 17.81 21.59 -4.62
N GLN A 1031 18.86 21.53 -5.45
CA GLN A 1031 19.56 22.71 -5.98
C GLN A 1031 19.04 23.08 -7.36
N GLN A 1032 18.76 24.36 -7.57
CA GLN A 1032 18.49 24.91 -8.89
C GLN A 1032 19.64 25.83 -9.31
N LYS A 1033 20.39 25.41 -10.33
CA LYS A 1033 21.51 26.17 -10.90
C LYS A 1033 21.01 27.21 -11.89
N LYS A 1034 21.52 28.44 -11.80
CA LYS A 1034 21.13 29.50 -12.73
C LYS A 1034 22.25 30.47 -13.04
N ASP A 1035 22.35 30.89 -14.29
CA ASP A 1035 23.20 32.02 -14.66
C ASP A 1035 22.52 33.33 -14.23
N ILE A 1036 23.25 34.22 -13.57
CA ILE A 1036 22.74 35.50 -13.05
C ILE A 1036 22.04 36.34 -14.11
N HIS A 1037 22.42 36.19 -15.39
CA HIS A 1037 21.89 36.96 -16.51
C HIS A 1037 20.59 36.40 -17.10
N GLN A 1038 20.13 35.22 -16.65
CA GLN A 1038 18.83 34.68 -17.01
C GLN A 1038 17.71 35.39 -16.21
N SER A 1039 16.52 35.57 -16.80
CA SER A 1039 15.30 36.10 -16.12
C SER A 1039 15.11 35.41 -14.78
N SER A 1040 14.59 36.05 -13.73
CA SER A 1040 14.24 35.32 -12.49
C SER A 1040 13.09 34.40 -12.89
N ASP A 1041 13.25 33.10 -12.79
CA ASP A 1041 12.11 32.22 -13.04
C ASP A 1041 11.61 31.94 -11.64
N ALA A 1042 10.43 32.46 -11.29
CA ALA A 1042 9.85 32.18 -10.00
C ALA A 1042 9.66 30.66 -9.89
N ILE A 1043 10.09 30.07 -8.78
CA ILE A 1043 9.61 28.72 -8.45
C ILE A 1043 8.23 28.93 -7.85
N ILE A 1044 7.22 28.49 -8.58
CA ILE A 1044 5.84 28.56 -8.10
C ILE A 1044 5.70 27.45 -7.05
N LEU A 1045 5.80 27.87 -5.78
CA LEU A 1045 5.60 26.99 -4.63
C LEU A 1045 4.10 26.81 -4.40
N ARG A 1046 3.71 25.57 -4.12
CA ARG A 1046 2.31 25.16 -3.91
C ARG A 1046 1.79 25.48 -2.49
N ASP A 1047 2.54 26.24 -1.69
CA ASP A 1047 2.43 26.16 -0.23
C ASP A 1047 1.29 27.01 0.36
N HIS A 1048 0.10 26.40 0.43
CA HIS A 1048 -1.03 26.84 1.25
C HIS A 1048 -1.62 25.68 2.09
N SER A 1049 -0.88 24.57 2.21
CA SER A 1049 -1.51 23.25 2.44
C SER A 1049 -1.80 22.85 3.89
N HIS A 1050 -1.49 23.70 4.87
CA HIS A 1050 -1.62 23.32 6.28
C HIS A 1050 -2.71 24.05 7.07
N GLY A 1051 -3.24 25.14 6.53
CA GLY A 1051 -4.50 25.80 6.94
C GLY A 1051 -4.82 25.78 8.45
N PRO A 1052 -6.12 25.66 8.83
CA PRO A 1052 -6.52 25.56 10.23
C PRO A 1052 -6.19 24.20 10.85
N LEU A 1053 -6.00 23.12 10.05
CA LEU A 1053 -5.72 21.77 10.54
C LEU A 1053 -4.40 21.68 11.32
N ASN A 1054 -3.29 22.13 10.73
CA ASN A 1054 -1.98 22.08 11.39
C ASN A 1054 -1.91 23.05 12.57
N LYS A 1055 -2.53 24.24 12.45
CA LYS A 1055 -2.59 25.22 13.54
C LYS A 1055 -3.37 24.67 14.74
N LEU A 1056 -4.54 24.08 14.50
CA LEU A 1056 -5.35 23.42 15.53
C LEU A 1056 -4.57 22.27 16.17
N ASP A 1057 -3.95 21.41 15.36
CA ASP A 1057 -3.17 20.27 15.84
C ASP A 1057 -1.95 20.68 16.66
N TYR A 1058 -1.26 21.75 16.25
CA TYR A 1058 -0.12 22.29 16.98
C TYR A 1058 -0.55 22.80 18.36
N THR A 1059 -1.62 23.58 18.43
CA THR A 1059 -2.21 24.06 19.69
C THR A 1059 -2.69 22.89 20.55
N TYR A 1060 -3.34 21.88 19.96
CA TYR A 1060 -3.82 20.68 20.64
C TYR A 1060 -2.69 19.85 21.24
N VAL A 1061 -1.60 19.62 20.50
CA VAL A 1061 -0.44 18.87 21.00
C VAL A 1061 0.26 19.63 22.12
N LYS A 1062 0.43 20.96 21.98
CA LYS A 1062 0.96 21.82 23.06
C LYS A 1062 0.11 21.71 24.33
N TYR A 1063 -1.21 21.78 24.18
CA TYR A 1063 -2.16 21.70 25.28
C TYR A 1063 -2.13 20.33 26.00
N ILE A 1064 -2.06 19.22 25.26
CA ILE A 1064 -1.89 17.89 25.88
C ILE A 1064 -0.53 17.77 26.56
N GLY A 1065 0.51 18.34 25.95
CA GLY A 1065 1.87 18.33 26.50
C GLY A 1065 1.95 19.05 27.85
N SER A 1066 1.36 20.24 27.96
CA SER A 1066 1.40 21.06 29.19
C SER A 1066 0.62 20.48 30.36
N ARG A 1067 -0.38 19.61 30.13
CA ARG A 1067 -1.13 18.92 31.21
C ARG A 1067 -0.42 17.70 31.78
N ARG A 1068 0.75 17.32 31.25
CA ARG A 1068 1.54 16.16 31.71
C ARG A 1068 2.75 16.53 32.54
N THR A 1069 3.26 17.74 32.33
CA THR A 1069 4.18 18.45 33.22
C THR A 1069 3.41 18.99 34.41
#